data_AF-A0AA40A2D8-F1
#
_entry.id   AF-A0AA40A2D8-F1
#
_cell.length_a   1.000
_cell.length_b   1.000
_cell.length_c   1.000
_cell.angle_alpha   90.00
_cell.angle_beta   90.00
_cell.angle_gamma   90.00
#
_symmetry.space_group_name_H-M   'P 1'
#
loop_
_entity.id
_entity.type
_entity.pdbx_description
1 polymer ?
#
loop_
_entity_poly.entity_id
_entity_poly.type
_entity_poly.pdbx_seq_one_letter_code
_entity_poly.pdbx_strand_id
1 'polypeptide(L)'
;MPLMGPDLPVLPPHVGGPPPPHEILEQPSVEDKEAKLSVGIEDQTFVDIDPGVFDNELIKLKLYATVDPDHPEKDAVYQDGNIVTGTYSGTQAALTHLYRRIERSYESYFDVMQFEPTLPRLIKVEQKQSIYRWSAYPNNPDGTLAQYPPHLDIIPKEDQVSANEIFGWLSLKETQLLVAKLVPDTFKGKTVDWLQSILAEAIEGNPMNGTLRQIEEYNRIHRKSGTDIEGGKNLGLLPDWFSDRRFADQSFTGTNPTTIKVAPKPLLVEFIAAAHRSGDEDWAELLQLADPSTLFVQDARHLRAAMGAAETETLFNKEPLSDDNWACAAVVLYQLHPDGRLHPISIVIDYKGTMEKSVTIFNKRKGPLDPTTGEETDYPWRFAKTCAQVTDWIRHEVIVHLTLSHFVEEALIVATHRTFSMNHIIFKLLQPHWFKTLSLNAAARATLVPQVIKDLVGVKPDYLFQYLRSEFDEYDYVGSYVPNDLERRGFPNTVEGLADQRYRDYAYAKDVLPMWYCIRRYVKAVISTRYTTDKDVQADEAILRWSQEVQTSGHIKTFPTITTLEQLYDALTMSIHIAAPFHSAVNYLQNFYHAFVIAKPPSLCTPLPNSLEELKKYKEADLVRALPIGRQRQWLLSVQVPWLLSSKVASDRNLVMFAHSQWRTLRDAGDAEGRKIAAASKSFYDELKILDVAFTKNSNDMNKDSIPYQVMDPDNTAVSILI
;
A
#
# COMPACT_ATOMS: atom_id res chain seq x y z
N MET A 1 -22.56 -31.55 -17.60
CA MET A 1 -21.30 -32.18 -17.15
C MET A 1 -21.50 -32.69 -15.74
N PRO A 2 -21.24 -33.98 -15.44
CA PRO A 2 -21.27 -34.45 -14.07
C PRO A 2 -20.02 -33.91 -13.36
N LEU A 3 -20.24 -33.10 -12.32
CA LEU A 3 -19.22 -32.43 -11.50
C LEU A 3 -18.36 -33.39 -10.64
N MET A 4 -18.47 -34.71 -10.81
CA MET A 4 -17.72 -35.69 -10.02
C MET A 4 -17.32 -36.88 -10.89
N GLY A 5 -16.01 -37.02 -11.15
CA GLY A 5 -15.42 -38.25 -11.65
C GLY A 5 -15.33 -39.32 -10.54
N PRO A 6 -15.01 -40.58 -10.88
CA PRO A 6 -15.04 -41.73 -9.96
C PRO A 6 -13.91 -41.76 -8.91
N ASP A 7 -12.90 -40.90 -9.03
CA ASP A 7 -11.80 -40.84 -8.07
C ASP A 7 -12.15 -39.88 -6.93
N LEU A 8 -12.43 -40.44 -5.76
CA LEU A 8 -12.55 -39.67 -4.52
C LEU A 8 -11.25 -38.91 -4.26
N PRO A 9 -11.30 -37.61 -3.90
CA PRO A 9 -10.09 -36.85 -3.61
C PRO A 9 -9.34 -37.47 -2.43
N VAL A 10 -8.05 -37.76 -2.63
CA VAL A 10 -7.14 -38.18 -1.57
C VAL A 10 -6.88 -36.98 -0.65
N LEU A 11 -6.95 -37.19 0.66
CA LEU A 11 -6.62 -36.17 1.66
C LEU A 11 -5.19 -35.63 1.41
N PRO A 12 -4.99 -34.30 1.34
CA PRO A 12 -3.64 -33.74 1.24
C PRO A 12 -2.77 -34.21 2.41
N PRO A 13 -1.47 -34.48 2.20
CA PRO A 13 -0.58 -35.01 3.25
C PRO A 13 -0.37 -34.06 4.44
N HIS A 14 -0.83 -32.81 4.35
CA HIS A 14 -0.73 -31.78 5.39
C HIS A 14 -2.02 -31.60 6.20
N VAL A 15 -3.13 -32.25 5.80
CA VAL A 15 -4.32 -32.30 6.63
C VAL A 15 -4.01 -33.27 7.75
N GLY A 16 -3.85 -32.74 8.97
CA GLY A 16 -3.72 -33.56 10.17
C GLY A 16 -4.80 -34.63 10.17
N GLY A 17 -4.47 -35.83 10.68
CA GLY A 17 -5.47 -36.88 10.84
C GLY A 17 -6.71 -36.32 11.54
N PRO A 18 -7.92 -36.82 11.22
CA PRO A 18 -9.12 -36.38 11.91
C PRO A 18 -8.84 -36.41 13.41
N PRO A 19 -9.22 -35.37 14.18
CA PRO A 19 -8.99 -35.33 15.61
C PRO A 19 -9.47 -36.67 16.18
N PRO A 20 -8.66 -37.32 17.04
CA PRO A 20 -9.01 -38.63 17.54
C PRO A 20 -10.41 -38.56 18.18
N PRO A 21 -11.25 -39.60 18.07
CA PRO A 21 -12.65 -39.52 18.48
C PRO A 21 -12.87 -39.00 19.91
N HIS A 22 -11.90 -39.20 20.82
CA HIS A 22 -11.97 -38.65 22.17
C HIS A 22 -11.88 -37.12 22.21
N GLU A 23 -11.03 -36.47 21.40
CA GLU A 23 -10.96 -35.00 21.29
C GLU A 23 -12.25 -34.41 20.69
N ILE A 24 -12.90 -35.13 19.77
CA ILE A 24 -14.21 -34.72 19.21
C ILE A 24 -15.32 -34.83 20.26
N LEU A 25 -15.18 -35.79 21.18
CA LEU A 25 -16.14 -36.07 22.26
C LEU A 25 -15.80 -35.34 23.56
N GLU A 26 -14.64 -34.69 23.65
CA GLU A 26 -14.21 -33.90 24.80
C GLU A 26 -15.16 -32.71 24.97
N GLN A 27 -15.92 -32.77 26.06
CA GLN A 27 -16.76 -31.64 26.44
C GLN A 27 -15.87 -30.53 26.98
N PRO A 28 -16.17 -29.24 26.68
CA PRO A 28 -15.45 -28.12 27.26
C PRO A 28 -15.49 -28.20 28.80
N SER A 29 -14.37 -27.91 29.45
CA SER A 29 -14.27 -27.91 30.91
C SER A 29 -15.33 -26.98 31.52
N VAL A 30 -16.11 -27.53 32.46
CA VAL A 30 -17.07 -26.75 33.25
C VAL A 30 -16.31 -25.76 34.12
N GLU A 31 -15.17 -26.16 34.70
CA GLU A 31 -14.32 -25.31 35.53
C GLU A 31 -13.77 -24.12 34.73
N ASP A 32 -13.37 -24.31 33.47
CA ASP A 32 -12.93 -23.21 32.58
C ASP A 32 -14.09 -22.26 32.24
N LYS A 33 -15.32 -22.77 32.14
CA LYS A 33 -16.51 -21.94 31.93
C LYS A 33 -16.93 -21.21 33.21
N GLU A 34 -16.81 -21.84 34.36
CA GLU A 34 -17.07 -21.25 35.67
C GLU A 34 -16.05 -20.16 36.00
N ALA A 35 -14.77 -20.34 35.63
CA ALA A 35 -13.74 -19.32 35.77
C ALA A 35 -14.12 -18.02 35.02
N LYS A 36 -14.81 -18.13 33.87
CA LYS A 36 -15.29 -16.97 33.09
C LYS A 36 -16.47 -16.24 33.73
N LEU A 37 -17.21 -16.85 34.67
CA LEU A 37 -18.32 -16.19 35.38
C LEU A 37 -17.84 -15.04 36.27
N SER A 38 -16.57 -15.05 36.67
CA SER A 38 -15.98 -14.03 37.54
C SER A 38 -15.62 -12.72 36.82
N VAL A 39 -15.67 -12.69 35.48
CA VAL A 39 -15.31 -11.51 34.68
C VAL A 39 -16.57 -10.70 34.36
N GLY A 40 -16.70 -9.52 34.98
CA GLY A 40 -17.80 -8.59 34.70
C GLY A 40 -17.71 -8.00 33.29
N ILE A 41 -18.84 -7.51 32.74
CA ILE A 41 -18.87 -6.90 31.40
C ILE A 41 -17.94 -5.67 31.27
N GLU A 42 -17.72 -4.95 32.36
CA GLU A 42 -16.81 -3.79 32.40
C GLU A 42 -15.32 -4.17 32.33
N ASP A 43 -14.99 -5.41 32.69
CA ASP A 43 -13.63 -5.97 32.64
C ASP A 43 -13.37 -6.72 31.32
N GLN A 44 -14.42 -6.93 30.49
CA GLN A 44 -14.28 -7.53 29.17
C GLN A 44 -13.62 -6.54 28.20
N THR A 45 -12.63 -7.01 27.45
CA THR A 45 -12.00 -6.19 26.42
C THR A 45 -12.99 -6.00 25.26
N PHE A 46 -13.33 -4.75 24.93
CA PHE A 46 -14.15 -4.45 23.76
C PHE A 46 -13.36 -4.70 22.47
N VAL A 47 -13.76 -5.72 21.71
CA VAL A 47 -13.08 -6.13 20.48
C VAL A 47 -13.74 -5.52 19.24
N ASP A 48 -15.06 -5.57 19.16
CA ASP A 48 -15.83 -5.12 18.00
C ASP A 48 -17.28 -4.76 18.38
N ILE A 49 -17.98 -4.04 17.50
CA ILE A 49 -19.40 -3.71 17.62
C ILE A 49 -20.28 -4.66 16.80
N ASP A 50 -21.41 -5.10 17.38
CA ASP A 50 -22.41 -5.83 16.61
C ASP A 50 -22.98 -4.94 15.49
N PRO A 51 -23.06 -5.40 14.22
CA PRO A 51 -23.52 -4.57 13.12
C PRO A 51 -24.93 -3.98 13.28
N GLY A 52 -25.86 -4.72 13.88
CA GLY A 52 -27.23 -4.23 14.10
C GLY A 52 -27.32 -3.25 15.28
N VAL A 53 -26.50 -3.45 16.32
CA VAL A 53 -26.34 -2.45 17.39
C VAL A 53 -25.72 -1.16 16.82
N PHE A 54 -24.74 -1.28 15.93
CA PHE A 54 -24.13 -0.12 15.27
C PHE A 54 -25.16 0.66 14.44
N ASP A 55 -26.04 -0.01 13.69
CA ASP A 55 -27.14 0.64 12.95
C ASP A 55 -28.06 1.45 13.87
N ASN A 56 -28.47 0.85 14.99
CA ASN A 56 -29.32 1.52 15.95
C ASN A 56 -28.65 2.78 16.53
N GLU A 57 -27.35 2.72 16.81
CA GLU A 57 -26.60 3.88 17.31
C GLU A 57 -26.41 4.96 16.24
N LEU A 58 -26.16 4.61 14.97
CA LEU A 58 -26.10 5.59 13.88
C LEU A 58 -27.44 6.35 13.74
N ILE A 59 -28.56 5.63 13.77
CA ILE A 59 -29.90 6.23 13.70
C ILE A 59 -30.14 7.14 14.90
N LYS A 60 -29.87 6.65 16.11
CA LYS A 60 -30.03 7.40 17.36
C LYS A 60 -29.19 8.68 17.39
N LEU A 61 -27.96 8.62 16.89
CA LEU A 61 -27.04 9.74 16.81
C LEU A 61 -27.31 10.66 15.61
N LYS A 62 -28.34 10.37 14.80
CA LYS A 62 -28.67 11.12 13.59
C LYS A 62 -27.52 11.14 12.56
N LEU A 63 -26.77 10.05 12.50
CA LEU A 63 -25.69 9.81 11.54
C LEU A 63 -26.21 8.99 10.36
N TYR A 64 -27.17 9.56 9.66
CA TYR A 64 -27.77 9.03 8.44
C TYR A 64 -28.31 10.20 7.62
N ALA A 65 -28.54 9.98 6.32
CA ALA A 65 -29.24 10.96 5.52
C ALA A 65 -30.69 10.54 5.30
N THR A 66 -31.56 11.52 5.11
CA THR A 66 -32.96 11.31 4.74
C THR A 66 -33.16 11.69 3.28
N VAL A 67 -33.68 10.75 2.50
CA VAL A 67 -34.12 10.99 1.12
C VAL A 67 -35.60 11.35 1.17
N ASP A 68 -36.01 12.42 0.46
CA ASP A 68 -37.42 12.75 0.27
C ASP A 68 -38.04 11.66 -0.62
N PRO A 69 -38.99 10.85 -0.12
CA PRO A 69 -39.58 9.76 -0.91
C PRO A 69 -40.36 10.28 -2.12
N ASP A 70 -40.80 11.54 -2.10
CA ASP A 70 -41.52 12.17 -3.22
C ASP A 70 -40.58 12.87 -4.21
N HIS A 71 -39.31 13.09 -3.83
CA HIS A 71 -38.27 13.73 -4.64
C HIS A 71 -36.89 13.09 -4.44
N PRO A 72 -36.70 11.81 -4.79
CA PRO A 72 -35.45 11.07 -4.57
C PRO A 72 -34.26 11.61 -5.37
N GLU A 73 -34.51 12.47 -6.36
CA GLU A 73 -33.51 13.18 -7.15
C GLU A 73 -32.83 14.35 -6.43
N LYS A 74 -33.44 14.84 -5.34
CA LYS A 74 -32.87 15.92 -4.52
C LYS A 74 -31.76 15.39 -3.63
N ASP A 75 -30.78 16.24 -3.34
CA ASP A 75 -29.68 15.87 -2.46
C ASP A 75 -30.20 15.39 -1.10
N ALA A 76 -29.68 14.26 -0.64
CA ALA A 76 -30.03 13.69 0.65
C ALA A 76 -29.78 14.72 1.76
N VAL A 77 -30.79 14.92 2.62
CA VAL A 77 -30.68 15.85 3.73
C VAL A 77 -30.01 15.13 4.88
N TYR A 78 -28.77 15.52 5.19
CA TYR A 78 -28.08 15.00 6.36
C TYR A 78 -28.71 15.55 7.61
N GLN A 79 -28.96 14.64 8.54
CA GLN A 79 -29.32 15.05 9.87
C GLN A 79 -28.07 15.61 10.58
N ASP A 80 -28.26 16.61 11.43
CA ASP A 80 -27.19 17.29 12.14
C ASP A 80 -26.72 16.47 13.37
N GLY A 81 -26.37 15.21 13.11
CA GLY A 81 -25.76 14.31 14.07
C GLY A 81 -24.24 14.41 14.08
N ASN A 82 -23.65 14.27 15.26
CA ASN A 82 -22.21 14.15 15.45
C ASN A 82 -21.90 13.25 16.67
N ILE A 83 -20.76 12.55 16.66
CA ILE A 83 -20.24 11.89 17.86
C ILE A 83 -19.41 12.90 18.64
N VAL A 84 -19.95 13.47 19.71
CA VAL A 84 -19.20 14.44 20.54
C VAL A 84 -18.16 13.76 21.42
N THR A 85 -18.43 12.52 21.86
CA THR A 85 -17.57 11.78 22.78
C THR A 85 -17.51 10.31 22.40
N GLY A 86 -16.31 9.73 22.35
CA GLY A 86 -16.10 8.30 22.08
C GLY A 86 -14.84 7.75 22.75
N THR A 87 -14.65 6.43 22.64
CA THR A 87 -13.40 5.75 23.05
C THR A 87 -12.58 5.39 21.81
N TYR A 88 -11.26 5.27 21.94
CA TYR A 88 -10.40 4.91 20.81
C TYR A 88 -10.80 3.58 20.16
N SER A 89 -11.00 2.53 20.98
CA SER A 89 -11.40 1.20 20.49
C SER A 89 -12.80 1.20 19.85
N GLY A 90 -13.74 1.94 20.43
CA GLY A 90 -15.10 2.09 19.88
C GLY A 90 -15.10 2.81 18.53
N THR A 91 -14.35 3.91 18.41
CA THR A 91 -14.23 4.63 17.12
C THR A 91 -13.51 3.80 16.08
N GLN A 92 -12.46 3.06 16.45
CA GLN A 92 -11.74 2.20 15.52
C GLN A 92 -12.65 1.06 14.98
N ALA A 93 -13.48 0.46 15.84
CA ALA A 93 -14.49 -0.51 15.42
C ALA A 93 -15.53 0.14 14.49
N ALA A 94 -16.06 1.31 14.87
CA ALA A 94 -17.04 2.05 14.05
C ALA A 94 -16.50 2.40 12.65
N LEU A 95 -15.25 2.89 12.56
CA LEU A 95 -14.60 3.19 11.27
C LEU A 95 -14.41 1.93 10.42
N THR A 96 -14.07 0.80 11.04
CA THR A 96 -13.94 -0.49 10.35
C THR A 96 -15.28 -0.95 9.76
N HIS A 97 -16.36 -0.88 10.54
CA HIS A 97 -17.70 -1.24 10.07
C HIS A 97 -18.21 -0.27 9.01
N LEU A 98 -17.98 1.04 9.17
CA LEU A 98 -18.35 2.01 8.17
C LEU A 98 -17.65 1.70 6.85
N TYR A 99 -16.31 1.60 6.83
CA TYR A 99 -15.55 1.38 5.59
C TYR A 99 -15.99 0.10 4.85
N ARG A 100 -16.20 -1.00 5.58
CA ARG A 100 -16.77 -2.24 5.00
C ARG A 100 -18.15 -2.04 4.36
N ARG A 101 -18.99 -1.16 4.90
CA ARG A 101 -20.29 -0.81 4.30
C ARG A 101 -20.10 0.06 3.07
N ILE A 102 -19.15 1.00 3.08
CA ILE A 102 -18.79 1.80 1.89
C ILE A 102 -18.38 0.87 0.76
N GLU A 103 -17.43 -0.04 0.99
CA GLU A 103 -17.00 -1.03 0.00
C GLU A 103 -18.20 -1.81 -0.56
N ARG A 104 -19.05 -2.37 0.31
CA ARG A 104 -20.25 -3.13 -0.11
C ARG A 104 -21.25 -2.30 -0.92
N SER A 105 -21.41 -1.02 -0.59
CA SER A 105 -22.26 -0.12 -1.36
C SER A 105 -21.70 0.11 -2.76
N TYR A 106 -20.38 0.32 -2.90
CA TYR A 106 -19.73 0.45 -4.21
C TYR A 106 -19.75 -0.87 -4.99
N GLU A 107 -19.53 -2.02 -4.35
CA GLU A 107 -19.68 -3.34 -4.98
C GLU A 107 -21.11 -3.54 -5.53
N SER A 108 -22.12 -3.23 -4.71
CA SER A 108 -23.54 -3.35 -5.10
C SER A 108 -23.88 -2.42 -6.25
N TYR A 109 -23.35 -1.19 -6.23
CA TYR A 109 -23.50 -0.23 -7.31
C TYR A 109 -22.88 -0.71 -8.61
N PHE A 110 -21.65 -1.22 -8.54
CA PHE A 110 -20.93 -1.74 -9.71
C PHE A 110 -21.60 -2.97 -10.30
N ASP A 111 -22.25 -3.80 -9.47
CA ASP A 111 -23.09 -4.91 -9.93
C ASP A 111 -24.33 -4.39 -10.66
N VAL A 112 -25.08 -3.45 -10.06
CA VAL A 112 -26.30 -2.86 -10.67
C VAL A 112 -25.97 -2.21 -12.02
N MET A 113 -24.90 -1.40 -12.06
CA MET A 113 -24.44 -0.69 -13.26
C MET A 113 -23.70 -1.57 -14.27
N GLN A 114 -23.50 -2.85 -13.96
CA GLN A 114 -22.87 -3.85 -14.84
C GLN A 114 -21.38 -3.59 -15.12
N PHE A 115 -20.70 -2.85 -14.24
CA PHE A 115 -19.24 -2.68 -14.29
C PHE A 115 -18.51 -3.92 -13.78
N GLU A 116 -18.99 -4.51 -12.68
CA GLU A 116 -18.45 -5.74 -12.09
C GLU A 116 -19.63 -6.66 -11.71
N PRO A 117 -20.32 -7.27 -12.71
CA PRO A 117 -21.56 -7.98 -12.45
C PRO A 117 -21.32 -9.27 -11.65
N THR A 118 -22.13 -9.50 -10.62
CA THR A 118 -22.09 -10.71 -9.78
C THR A 118 -22.39 -11.96 -10.61
N LEU A 119 -23.34 -11.86 -11.55
CA LEU A 119 -23.66 -12.93 -12.49
C LEU A 119 -22.99 -12.65 -13.84
N PRO A 120 -22.33 -13.65 -14.46
CA PRO A 120 -21.63 -13.44 -15.72
C PRO A 120 -22.60 -13.06 -16.83
N ARG A 121 -22.30 -11.97 -17.54
CA ARG A 121 -23.05 -11.52 -18.72
C ARG A 121 -22.12 -11.34 -19.90
N LEU A 122 -22.38 -12.05 -20.99
CA LEU A 122 -21.62 -11.87 -22.23
C LEU A 122 -22.17 -10.66 -22.99
N ILE A 123 -21.39 -9.59 -23.06
CA ILE A 123 -21.74 -8.38 -23.79
C ILE A 123 -20.73 -8.07 -24.91
N LYS A 124 -21.20 -7.41 -25.96
CA LYS A 124 -20.37 -7.05 -27.12
C LYS A 124 -19.44 -5.88 -26.78
N VAL A 125 -18.36 -5.73 -27.55
CA VAL A 125 -17.37 -4.66 -27.35
C VAL A 125 -18.02 -3.28 -27.43
N GLU A 126 -18.97 -3.06 -28.34
CA GLU A 126 -19.66 -1.78 -28.51
C GLU A 126 -20.50 -1.44 -27.26
N GLN A 127 -21.11 -2.45 -26.64
CA GLN A 127 -21.83 -2.27 -25.38
C GLN A 127 -20.85 -1.98 -24.23
N LYS A 128 -19.72 -2.69 -24.16
CA LYS A 128 -18.66 -2.39 -23.19
C LYS A 128 -18.14 -0.96 -23.34
N GLN A 129 -17.92 -0.47 -24.55
CA GLN A 129 -17.48 0.92 -24.79
C GLN A 129 -18.50 1.97 -24.31
N SER A 130 -19.79 1.63 -24.27
CA SER A 130 -20.84 2.49 -23.73
C SER A 130 -20.90 2.48 -22.20
N ILE A 131 -20.53 1.34 -21.57
CA ILE A 131 -20.49 1.15 -20.12
C ILE A 131 -19.18 1.72 -19.57
N TYR A 132 -18.05 1.16 -20.00
CA TYR A 132 -16.71 1.54 -19.56
C TYR A 132 -16.27 2.81 -20.28
N ARG A 133 -16.54 3.96 -19.68
CA ARG A 133 -16.15 5.28 -20.17
C ARG A 133 -15.00 5.82 -19.34
N TRP A 134 -14.22 6.72 -19.93
CA TRP A 134 -13.13 7.39 -19.24
C TRP A 134 -13.64 8.64 -18.55
N SER A 135 -13.16 8.88 -17.33
CA SER A 135 -13.27 10.19 -16.69
C SER A 135 -12.51 11.25 -17.50
N ALA A 136 -12.91 12.51 -17.33
CA ALA A 136 -12.25 13.62 -18.01
C ALA A 136 -10.85 13.84 -17.43
N TYR A 137 -9.84 13.96 -18.31
CA TYR A 137 -8.44 14.17 -17.94
C TYR A 137 -7.67 14.83 -19.10
N PRO A 138 -6.71 15.75 -18.87
CA PRO A 138 -6.25 16.26 -17.57
C PRO A 138 -7.17 17.33 -16.96
N ASN A 139 -8.18 17.77 -17.70
CA ASN A 139 -9.15 18.78 -17.25
C ASN A 139 -10.57 18.22 -17.27
N ASN A 140 -11.36 18.64 -16.30
CA ASN A 140 -12.80 18.44 -16.25
C ASN A 140 -13.50 19.26 -17.36
N PRO A 141 -14.77 18.95 -17.68
CA PRO A 141 -15.53 19.70 -18.70
C PRO A 141 -15.68 21.20 -18.42
N ASP A 142 -15.60 21.62 -17.16
CA ASP A 142 -15.65 23.03 -16.75
C ASP A 142 -14.30 23.77 -16.89
N GLY A 143 -13.26 23.08 -17.37
CA GLY A 143 -11.91 23.62 -17.55
C GLY A 143 -11.03 23.57 -16.30
N THR A 144 -11.55 23.09 -15.16
CA THR A 144 -10.74 22.85 -13.96
C THR A 144 -9.87 21.62 -14.14
N LEU A 145 -8.77 21.55 -13.39
CA LEU A 145 -7.89 20.40 -13.38
C LEU A 145 -8.59 19.18 -12.76
N ALA A 146 -8.57 18.04 -13.46
CA ALA A 146 -9.08 16.78 -12.92
C ALA A 146 -8.26 16.40 -11.67
N GLN A 147 -8.92 15.94 -10.59
CA GLN A 147 -8.20 15.60 -9.35
C GLN A 147 -7.43 14.28 -9.45
N TYR A 148 -7.94 13.33 -10.24
CA TYR A 148 -7.37 11.98 -10.39
C TYR A 148 -6.99 11.70 -11.86
N PRO A 149 -6.04 10.77 -12.10
CA PRO A 149 -5.76 10.18 -13.41
C PRO A 149 -7.00 9.62 -14.11
N PRO A 150 -6.93 9.34 -15.42
CA PRO A 150 -8.03 8.70 -16.12
C PRO A 150 -8.44 7.40 -15.44
N HIS A 151 -9.72 7.28 -15.16
CA HIS A 151 -10.30 6.14 -14.46
C HIS A 151 -11.69 5.83 -15.04
N LEU A 152 -12.36 4.81 -14.51
CA LEU A 152 -13.73 4.52 -14.93
C LEU A 152 -14.67 5.68 -14.57
N ASP A 153 -15.32 6.27 -15.56
CA ASP A 153 -16.42 7.21 -15.36
C ASP A 153 -17.67 6.44 -14.96
N ILE A 154 -17.99 6.55 -13.67
CA ILE A 154 -19.14 5.91 -13.06
C ILE A 154 -20.42 6.73 -13.20
N ILE A 155 -20.35 8.00 -13.61
CA ILE A 155 -21.54 8.86 -13.70
C ILE A 155 -22.39 8.40 -14.91
N PRO A 156 -23.70 8.11 -14.78
CA PRO A 156 -24.57 7.76 -15.91
C PRO A 156 -24.77 8.91 -16.91
N LYS A 157 -25.24 8.62 -18.13
CA LYS A 157 -25.71 9.68 -19.05
C LYS A 157 -26.97 10.34 -18.52
N GLU A 158 -27.14 11.64 -18.79
CA GLU A 158 -28.32 12.46 -18.45
C GLU A 158 -29.66 11.80 -18.86
N ASP A 159 -29.66 10.98 -19.93
CA ASP A 159 -30.86 10.33 -20.47
C ASP A 159 -31.24 8.97 -19.82
N GLN A 160 -30.47 8.44 -18.85
CA GLN A 160 -30.74 7.12 -18.26
C GLN A 160 -31.29 7.18 -16.83
N VAL A 161 -30.73 8.04 -15.99
CA VAL A 161 -31.20 8.48 -14.65
C VAL A 161 -30.17 9.52 -14.18
N SER A 162 -30.58 10.54 -13.44
CA SER A 162 -29.63 11.55 -12.95
C SER A 162 -28.63 10.93 -11.98
N ALA A 163 -27.39 11.41 -11.97
CA ALA A 163 -26.36 10.95 -11.04
C ALA A 163 -26.85 11.03 -9.58
N ASN A 164 -27.59 12.09 -9.26
CA ASN A 164 -28.17 12.30 -7.94
C ASN A 164 -29.19 11.22 -7.56
N GLU A 165 -30.04 10.77 -8.49
CA GLU A 165 -31.00 9.68 -8.23
C GLU A 165 -30.30 8.36 -7.93
N ILE A 166 -29.21 8.01 -8.62
CA ILE A 166 -28.52 6.74 -8.38
C ILE A 166 -27.63 6.78 -7.14
N PHE A 167 -26.84 7.85 -6.98
CA PHE A 167 -25.99 8.01 -5.79
C PHE A 167 -26.82 8.27 -4.53
N GLY A 168 -28.03 8.83 -4.67
CA GLY A 168 -29.02 8.96 -3.60
C GLY A 168 -29.68 7.63 -3.23
N TRP A 169 -30.09 6.81 -4.21
CA TRP A 169 -30.71 5.49 -3.97
C TRP A 169 -29.77 4.49 -3.27
N LEU A 170 -28.46 4.53 -3.54
CA LEU A 170 -27.46 3.66 -2.92
C LEU A 170 -26.71 4.29 -1.75
N SER A 171 -27.14 5.48 -1.29
CA SER A 171 -26.52 6.22 -0.18
C SER A 171 -25.01 6.46 -0.37
N LEU A 172 -24.50 6.46 -1.60
CA LEU A 172 -23.06 6.55 -1.89
C LEU A 172 -22.50 7.94 -1.55
N LYS A 173 -23.27 9.01 -1.80
CA LYS A 173 -22.90 10.35 -1.29
C LYS A 173 -22.88 10.38 0.24
N GLU A 174 -23.76 9.63 0.90
CA GLU A 174 -23.88 9.57 2.37
C GLU A 174 -22.65 8.98 3.03
N THR A 175 -22.10 7.94 2.41
CA THR A 175 -20.83 7.35 2.86
C THR A 175 -19.67 8.36 2.85
N GLN A 176 -19.70 9.38 2.00
CA GLN A 176 -18.66 10.40 1.90
C GLN A 176 -18.67 11.45 3.03
N LEU A 177 -19.71 11.53 3.84
CA LEU A 177 -19.75 12.50 4.96
C LEU A 177 -19.75 11.81 6.32
N LEU A 178 -20.04 10.51 6.36
CA LEU A 178 -20.09 9.71 7.58
C LEU A 178 -18.70 9.44 8.20
N VAL A 179 -17.63 9.29 7.40
CA VAL A 179 -16.28 9.01 7.94
C VAL A 179 -15.80 10.17 8.82
N ALA A 180 -15.98 11.41 8.33
CA ALA A 180 -15.60 12.61 9.07
C ALA A 180 -16.35 12.76 10.40
N LYS A 181 -17.65 12.41 10.43
CA LYS A 181 -18.55 12.55 11.60
C LYS A 181 -18.46 11.41 12.62
N LEU A 182 -17.88 10.26 12.26
CA LEU A 182 -17.71 9.13 13.17
C LEU A 182 -16.53 9.27 14.13
N VAL A 183 -15.54 10.09 13.76
CA VAL A 183 -14.42 10.38 14.63
C VAL A 183 -14.85 11.43 15.65
N PRO A 184 -14.79 11.14 16.95
CA PRO A 184 -15.37 12.02 17.94
C PRO A 184 -14.57 13.31 18.13
N ASP A 185 -15.26 14.39 18.50
CA ASP A 185 -14.64 15.67 18.86
C ASP A 185 -13.74 15.54 20.11
N THR A 186 -14.10 14.65 21.04
CA THR A 186 -13.33 14.38 22.26
C THR A 186 -13.29 12.88 22.55
N PHE A 187 -12.10 12.35 22.75
CA PHE A 187 -11.94 10.98 23.24
C PHE A 187 -12.00 10.96 24.77
N LYS A 188 -12.62 9.93 25.36
CA LYS A 188 -12.64 9.67 26.81
C LYS A 188 -12.19 8.24 27.13
N GLY A 189 -11.78 8.03 28.38
CA GLY A 189 -11.44 6.72 28.93
C GLY A 189 -9.96 6.55 29.23
N LYS A 190 -9.62 5.45 29.90
CA LYS A 190 -8.29 5.19 30.49
C LYS A 190 -7.12 5.41 29.52
N THR A 191 -7.27 5.09 28.23
CA THR A 191 -6.26 5.33 27.18
C THR A 191 -5.97 6.81 26.95
N VAL A 192 -6.98 7.66 26.99
CA VAL A 192 -6.85 9.11 26.77
C VAL A 192 -6.26 9.77 27.99
N ASP A 193 -6.75 9.42 29.18
CA ASP A 193 -6.21 9.89 30.47
C ASP A 193 -4.74 9.49 30.61
N TRP A 194 -4.37 8.29 30.14
CA TRP A 194 -2.99 7.81 30.05
C TRP A 194 -2.15 8.57 29.01
N LEU A 195 -2.61 8.75 27.77
CA LEU A 195 -1.87 9.52 26.74
C LEU A 195 -1.67 10.98 27.15
N GLN A 196 -2.67 11.59 27.79
CA GLN A 196 -2.58 12.96 28.30
C GLN A 196 -1.67 13.06 29.52
N SER A 197 -1.69 12.09 30.44
CA SER A 197 -0.76 12.07 31.57
C SER A 197 0.69 11.88 31.11
N ILE A 198 0.94 11.07 30.09
CA ILE A 198 2.26 10.95 29.45
C ILE A 198 2.72 12.27 28.84
N LEU A 199 1.84 12.96 28.11
CA LEU A 199 2.16 14.24 27.49
C LEU A 199 2.44 15.32 28.55
N ALA A 200 1.69 15.34 29.65
CA ALA A 200 1.91 16.24 30.77
C ALA A 200 3.24 15.96 31.49
N GLU A 201 3.56 14.69 31.76
CA GLU A 201 4.83 14.26 32.36
C GLU A 201 6.05 14.62 31.46
N ALA A 202 5.90 14.50 30.13
CA ALA A 202 6.91 14.87 29.14
C ALA A 202 7.19 16.38 29.10
N ILE A 203 6.15 17.20 29.29
CA ILE A 203 6.22 18.67 29.22
C ILE A 203 6.74 19.26 30.55
N GLU A 204 6.49 18.60 31.69
CA GLU A 204 6.90 19.07 33.02
C GLU A 204 8.30 18.59 33.47
N GLY A 205 9.00 17.78 32.67
CA GLY A 205 10.43 17.51 32.85
C GLY A 205 10.79 16.58 34.02
N ASN A 206 9.92 15.64 34.40
CA ASN A 206 10.23 14.63 35.43
C ASN A 206 10.97 13.41 34.81
N PRO A 207 12.28 13.20 35.04
CA PRO A 207 13.13 12.39 34.14
C PRO A 207 13.14 10.86 34.37
N MET A 208 12.21 10.28 35.11
CA MET A 208 12.33 8.86 35.51
C MET A 208 11.32 7.98 34.76
N ASN A 209 11.45 7.87 33.43
CA ASN A 209 11.16 6.67 32.58
C ASN A 209 10.88 6.90 31.06
N GLY A 210 11.08 8.10 30.48
CA GLY A 210 11.09 8.33 29.01
C GLY A 210 9.73 8.15 28.29
N THR A 211 9.27 9.21 27.61
CA THR A 211 7.96 9.26 26.93
C THR A 211 7.84 8.23 25.79
N LEU A 212 8.92 8.00 25.04
CA LEU A 212 8.91 7.02 23.95
C LEU A 212 8.82 5.58 24.48
N ARG A 213 9.47 5.29 25.61
CA ARG A 213 9.43 3.97 26.26
C ARG A 213 8.05 3.63 26.79
N GLN A 214 7.30 4.62 27.29
CA GLN A 214 5.90 4.44 27.69
C GLN A 214 5.01 4.07 26.50
N ILE A 215 5.25 4.66 25.32
CA ILE A 215 4.53 4.34 24.07
C ILE A 215 4.84 2.92 23.58
N GLU A 216 6.12 2.51 23.64
CA GLU A 216 6.54 1.14 23.33
C GLU A 216 5.83 0.11 24.22
N GLU A 217 5.79 0.37 25.53
CA GLU A 217 5.13 -0.52 26.49
C GLU A 217 3.62 -0.59 26.26
N TYR A 218 2.99 0.54 25.93
CA TYR A 218 1.58 0.55 25.56
C TYR A 218 1.30 -0.25 24.30
N ASN A 219 2.11 -0.08 23.26
CA ASN A 219 2.02 -0.88 22.05
C ASN A 219 2.18 -2.38 22.36
N ARG A 220 3.10 -2.75 23.26
CA ARG A 220 3.31 -4.13 23.68
C ARG A 220 2.10 -4.73 24.40
N ILE A 221 1.35 -3.94 25.16
CA ILE A 221 0.20 -4.43 25.95
C ILE A 221 -1.13 -4.34 25.19
N HIS A 222 -1.34 -3.27 24.43
CA HIS A 222 -2.65 -2.87 23.89
C HIS A 222 -2.76 -2.96 22.36
N ARG A 223 -1.76 -3.51 21.66
CA ARG A 223 -1.90 -3.80 20.22
C ARG A 223 -3.09 -4.72 19.98
N LYS A 224 -3.77 -4.54 18.85
CA LYS A 224 -4.80 -5.48 18.41
C LYS A 224 -4.16 -6.79 17.96
N SER A 225 -4.82 -7.92 18.20
CA SER A 225 -4.52 -9.16 17.47
C SER A 225 -4.89 -8.95 16.00
N GLY A 226 -3.94 -9.23 15.11
CA GLY A 226 -4.10 -8.87 13.70
C GLY A 226 -4.81 -9.92 12.88
N THR A 227 -5.59 -9.43 11.91
CA THR A 227 -6.08 -10.19 10.75
C THR A 227 -5.12 -10.10 9.56
N ASP A 228 -3.99 -9.43 9.72
CA ASP A 228 -2.91 -9.28 8.72
C ASP A 228 -1.94 -10.47 8.71
N ILE A 229 -1.02 -10.48 7.75
CA ILE A 229 -0.06 -11.58 7.55
C ILE A 229 0.95 -11.74 8.70
N GLU A 230 1.18 -10.70 9.49
CA GLU A 230 2.09 -10.73 10.65
C GLU A 230 1.37 -11.03 11.98
N GLY A 231 0.05 -11.30 11.92
CA GLY A 231 -0.76 -11.64 13.08
C GLY A 231 -0.87 -10.48 14.09
N GLY A 232 -0.77 -9.24 13.62
CA GLY A 232 -0.87 -8.03 14.45
C GLY A 232 0.42 -7.65 15.16
N LYS A 233 1.54 -8.27 14.78
CA LYS A 233 2.86 -7.74 15.14
C LYS A 233 3.11 -6.44 14.39
N ASN A 234 3.90 -5.57 15.00
CA ASN A 234 4.40 -4.36 14.35
C ASN A 234 5.85 -4.09 14.77
N LEU A 235 6.48 -3.16 14.06
CA LEU A 235 7.88 -2.79 14.24
C LEU A 235 8.19 -2.35 15.68
N GLY A 236 7.25 -1.71 16.38
CA GLY A 236 7.40 -1.27 17.77
C GLY A 236 7.51 -2.39 18.81
N LEU A 237 7.39 -3.66 18.42
CA LEU A 237 7.71 -4.80 19.29
C LEU A 237 9.21 -5.10 19.34
N LEU A 238 10.00 -4.53 18.44
CA LEU A 238 11.45 -4.63 18.45
C LEU A 238 12.03 -3.49 19.31
N PRO A 239 12.86 -3.79 20.32
CA PRO A 239 13.41 -2.75 21.21
C PRO A 239 14.37 -1.80 20.49
N ASP A 240 14.87 -2.18 19.31
CA ASP A 240 15.78 -1.43 18.45
C ASP A 240 15.08 -0.87 17.20
N TRP A 241 13.75 -0.68 17.22
CA TRP A 241 12.94 -0.20 16.09
C TRP A 241 13.47 1.11 15.47
N PHE A 242 14.10 1.96 16.28
CA PHE A 242 14.68 3.24 15.87
C PHE A 242 16.07 3.11 15.26
N SER A 243 16.68 1.92 15.26
CA SER A 243 18.08 1.76 14.86
C SER A 243 18.30 2.03 13.37
N ASP A 244 19.55 2.34 13.01
CA ASP A 244 19.97 2.55 11.62
C ASP A 244 19.67 1.35 10.74
N ARG A 245 19.81 0.15 11.31
CA ARG A 245 19.49 -1.10 10.63
C ARG A 245 18.01 -1.19 10.30
N ARG A 246 17.11 -1.07 11.29
CA ARG A 246 15.65 -1.17 11.06
C ARG A 246 15.14 -0.09 10.12
N PHE A 247 15.76 1.09 10.17
CA PHE A 247 15.48 2.18 9.25
C PHE A 247 15.91 1.85 7.82
N ALA A 248 17.15 1.39 7.61
CA ALA A 248 17.66 1.09 6.27
C ALA A 248 17.01 -0.15 5.64
N ASP A 249 16.76 -1.20 6.43
CA ASP A 249 16.12 -2.44 5.98
C ASP A 249 14.75 -2.15 5.30
N GLN A 250 14.02 -1.12 5.74
CA GLN A 250 12.75 -0.72 5.12
C GLN A 250 12.87 -0.30 3.65
N SER A 251 14.05 0.15 3.20
CA SER A 251 14.28 0.45 1.77
C SER A 251 14.42 -0.81 0.92
N PHE A 252 14.64 -1.98 1.52
CA PHE A 252 14.76 -3.28 0.85
C PHE A 252 13.58 -4.21 1.10
N THR A 253 13.00 -4.21 2.29
CA THR A 253 11.96 -5.16 2.74
C THR A 253 10.80 -4.48 3.47
N GLY A 254 10.73 -3.16 3.40
CA GLY A 254 9.60 -2.37 3.91
C GLY A 254 8.42 -2.31 2.94
N THR A 255 7.51 -1.36 3.16
CA THR A 255 6.35 -1.14 2.29
C THR A 255 6.69 -0.43 0.97
N ASN A 256 7.89 0.14 0.86
CA ASN A 256 8.38 0.80 -0.35
C ASN A 256 9.78 0.27 -0.76
N PRO A 257 9.88 -1.01 -1.19
CA PRO A 257 11.16 -1.61 -1.54
C PRO A 257 11.59 -1.31 -2.99
N THR A 258 10.89 -0.44 -3.71
CA THR A 258 10.97 -0.31 -5.18
C THR A 258 11.57 1.01 -5.67
N THR A 259 11.94 1.91 -4.76
CA THR A 259 12.31 3.28 -5.14
C THR A 259 13.76 3.65 -4.81
N ILE A 260 14.42 2.89 -3.94
CA ILE A 260 15.87 3.03 -3.70
C ILE A 260 16.64 2.71 -4.99
N LYS A 261 17.62 3.55 -5.32
CA LYS A 261 18.42 3.44 -6.55
C LYS A 261 19.85 3.88 -6.33
N VAL A 262 20.76 3.50 -7.22
CA VAL A 262 22.16 3.97 -7.20
C VAL A 262 22.21 5.50 -7.21
N ALA A 263 23.07 6.08 -6.37
CA ALA A 263 23.19 7.51 -6.24
C ALA A 263 23.85 8.12 -7.49
N PRO A 264 23.21 9.11 -8.16
CA PRO A 264 23.79 9.71 -9.35
C PRO A 264 25.03 10.56 -8.97
N LYS A 265 26.08 10.51 -9.79
CA LYS A 265 27.36 11.20 -9.51
C LYS A 265 27.23 12.68 -9.11
N PRO A 266 26.39 13.52 -9.78
CA PRO A 266 26.23 14.91 -9.36
C PRO A 266 25.71 15.06 -7.92
N LEU A 267 24.84 14.14 -7.47
CA LEU A 267 24.33 14.15 -6.11
C LEU A 267 25.41 13.75 -5.09
N LEU A 268 26.29 12.82 -5.45
CA LEU A 268 27.42 12.45 -4.60
C LEU A 268 28.38 13.62 -4.37
N VAL A 269 28.67 14.41 -5.42
CA VAL A 269 29.47 15.64 -5.30
C VAL A 269 28.82 16.63 -4.33
N GLU A 270 27.49 16.73 -4.38
CA GLU A 270 26.73 17.60 -3.49
C GLU A 270 26.80 17.15 -2.02
N PHE A 271 26.70 15.84 -1.76
CA PHE A 271 26.89 15.28 -0.41
C PHE A 271 28.32 15.50 0.12
N ILE A 272 29.35 15.30 -0.71
CA ILE A 272 30.75 15.56 -0.32
C ILE A 272 30.92 17.05 0.05
N ALA A 273 30.37 17.96 -0.77
CA ALA A 273 30.40 19.38 -0.47
C ALA A 273 29.61 19.74 0.80
N ALA A 274 28.50 19.06 1.07
CA ALA A 274 27.72 19.23 2.30
C ALA A 274 28.51 18.77 3.54
N ALA A 275 29.24 17.65 3.45
CA ALA A 275 30.09 17.14 4.53
C ALA A 275 31.19 18.14 4.92
N HIS A 276 31.87 18.74 3.93
CA HIS A 276 32.84 19.82 4.20
C HIS A 276 32.17 21.03 4.88
N ARG A 277 30.99 21.45 4.42
CA ARG A 277 30.26 22.59 5.02
C ARG A 277 29.81 22.32 6.46
N SER A 278 29.45 21.09 6.80
CA SER A 278 29.00 20.72 8.14
C SER A 278 30.15 20.40 9.11
N GLY A 279 31.40 20.35 8.62
CA GLY A 279 32.58 19.97 9.38
C GLY A 279 32.76 18.45 9.53
N ASP A 280 32.03 17.66 8.75
CA ASP A 280 32.10 16.19 8.73
C ASP A 280 33.22 15.70 7.78
N GLU A 281 34.45 16.18 7.98
CA GLU A 281 35.59 15.92 7.09
C GLU A 281 35.87 14.43 6.86
N ASP A 282 35.74 13.60 7.90
CA ASP A 282 35.87 12.14 7.79
C ASP A 282 34.86 11.56 6.78
N TRP A 283 33.64 12.07 6.73
CA TRP A 283 32.64 11.63 5.75
C TRP A 283 32.96 12.14 4.35
N ALA A 284 33.47 13.37 4.23
CA ALA A 284 33.90 13.89 2.94
C ALA A 284 35.00 13.00 2.33
N GLU A 285 35.98 12.57 3.13
CA GLU A 285 37.04 11.64 2.71
C GLU A 285 36.48 10.25 2.37
N LEU A 286 35.67 9.66 3.25
CA LEU A 286 35.08 8.33 3.03
C LEU A 286 34.22 8.29 1.75
N LEU A 287 33.44 9.33 1.47
CA LEU A 287 32.61 9.43 0.27
C LEU A 287 33.44 9.62 -1.01
N GLN A 288 34.60 10.29 -0.94
CA GLN A 288 35.52 10.40 -2.08
C GLN A 288 36.19 9.07 -2.41
N LEU A 289 36.44 8.23 -1.40
CA LEU A 289 37.08 6.92 -1.54
C LEU A 289 36.10 5.78 -1.85
N ALA A 290 34.82 5.95 -1.53
CA ALA A 290 33.80 4.94 -1.72
C ALA A 290 33.60 4.61 -3.21
N ASP A 291 33.38 3.33 -3.52
CA ASP A 291 32.91 2.92 -4.84
C ASP A 291 31.47 3.44 -5.07
N PRO A 292 31.23 4.31 -6.07
CA PRO A 292 29.89 4.82 -6.35
C PRO A 292 28.85 3.73 -6.61
N SER A 293 29.25 2.53 -7.06
CA SER A 293 28.35 1.38 -7.27
C SER A 293 27.78 0.80 -5.97
N THR A 294 28.32 1.20 -4.83
CA THR A 294 27.87 0.81 -3.48
C THR A 294 27.00 1.86 -2.82
N LEU A 295 26.89 3.06 -3.41
CA LEU A 295 26.15 4.18 -2.84
C LEU A 295 24.75 4.25 -3.44
N PHE A 296 23.73 4.18 -2.59
CA PHE A 296 22.32 4.20 -2.97
C PHE A 296 21.62 5.41 -2.36
N VAL A 297 20.51 5.82 -2.96
CA VAL A 297 19.73 6.97 -2.53
C VAL A 297 18.24 6.65 -2.52
N GLN A 298 17.57 7.08 -1.45
CA GLN A 298 16.13 7.33 -1.46
C GLN A 298 15.93 8.80 -1.83
N ASP A 299 15.59 9.05 -3.11
CA ASP A 299 15.66 10.38 -3.72
C ASP A 299 14.27 11.03 -3.84
N ALA A 300 14.02 12.07 -3.03
CA ALA A 300 12.82 12.89 -3.08
C ALA A 300 13.05 14.30 -3.64
N ARG A 301 14.16 14.57 -4.35
CA ARG A 301 14.46 15.92 -4.86
C ARG A 301 13.43 16.45 -5.86
N HIS A 302 12.74 15.55 -6.57
CA HIS A 302 11.68 15.88 -7.52
C HIS A 302 10.33 16.19 -6.86
N LEU A 303 10.14 15.83 -5.58
CA LEU A 303 8.84 15.87 -4.89
C LEU A 303 8.17 17.25 -4.98
N ARG A 304 8.92 18.33 -4.76
CA ARG A 304 8.38 19.70 -4.85
C ARG A 304 7.93 20.06 -6.25
N ALA A 305 8.74 19.72 -7.26
CA ALA A 305 8.40 19.96 -8.66
C ALA A 305 7.14 19.16 -9.06
N ALA A 306 7.07 17.89 -8.66
CA ALA A 306 5.91 17.04 -8.91
C ALA A 306 4.65 17.50 -8.17
N MET A 307 4.79 18.17 -7.02
CA MET A 307 3.68 18.84 -6.31
C MET A 307 3.31 20.22 -6.87
N GLY A 308 4.14 20.82 -7.73
CA GLY A 308 4.01 22.23 -8.12
C GLY A 308 4.33 23.23 -6.99
N ALA A 309 5.03 22.80 -5.94
CA ALA A 309 5.47 23.64 -4.83
C ALA A 309 6.77 24.38 -5.18
N ALA A 310 6.97 25.60 -4.64
CA ALA A 310 8.22 26.31 -4.85
C ALA A 310 9.39 25.62 -4.10
N GLU A 311 10.62 25.77 -4.63
CA GLU A 311 11.82 25.06 -4.12
C GLU A 311 12.04 25.21 -2.62
N THR A 312 11.78 26.39 -2.06
CA THR A 312 12.04 26.70 -0.64
C THR A 312 10.76 26.85 0.19
N GLU A 313 9.59 26.58 -0.38
CA GLU A 313 8.30 26.71 0.31
C GLU A 313 8.22 25.74 1.49
N THR A 314 7.68 26.19 2.62
CA THR A 314 7.37 25.27 3.72
C THR A 314 6.19 24.39 3.32
N LEU A 315 6.39 23.07 3.27
CA LEU A 315 5.30 22.12 3.08
C LEU A 315 4.53 22.01 4.40
N PHE A 316 3.36 22.62 4.41
CA PHE A 316 2.49 22.73 5.57
C PHE A 316 1.03 22.64 5.14
N ASN A 317 0.21 21.96 5.93
CA ASN A 317 -1.24 21.97 5.77
C ASN A 317 -1.96 21.88 7.12
N LYS A 318 -3.15 22.46 7.16
CA LYS A 318 -4.12 22.31 8.24
C LYS A 318 -5.52 22.24 7.64
N GLU A 319 -6.14 21.08 7.73
CA GLU A 319 -7.54 20.89 7.36
C GLU A 319 -8.48 21.33 8.50
N PRO A 320 -9.77 21.58 8.22
CA PRO A 320 -10.72 22.04 9.23
C PRO A 320 -10.80 21.14 10.48
N LEU A 321 -10.59 19.83 10.31
CA LEU A 321 -10.63 18.83 11.38
C LEU A 321 -9.23 18.32 11.79
N SER A 322 -8.15 18.79 11.15
CA SER A 322 -6.79 18.37 11.48
C SER A 322 -6.06 19.40 12.35
N ASP A 323 -5.01 18.92 13.01
CA ASP A 323 -3.99 19.80 13.59
C ASP A 323 -3.03 20.33 12.51
N ASP A 324 -2.14 21.22 12.93
CA ASP A 324 -1.06 21.75 12.11
C ASP A 324 -0.06 20.62 11.75
N ASN A 325 0.11 20.35 10.46
CA ASN A 325 0.94 19.26 9.95
C ASN A 325 2.02 19.78 8.97
N TRP A 326 3.24 19.26 9.08
CA TRP A 326 4.35 19.57 8.20
C TRP A 326 4.84 18.34 7.45
N ALA A 327 5.19 18.53 6.18
CA ALA A 327 5.84 17.51 5.36
C ALA A 327 7.25 17.98 4.99
N CYS A 328 8.02 17.08 4.36
CA CYS A 328 9.37 17.36 3.92
C CYS A 328 9.76 16.53 2.71
N ALA A 329 10.74 17.01 1.95
CA ALA A 329 11.31 16.32 0.79
C ALA A 329 12.69 15.72 1.16
N ALA A 330 12.70 14.73 2.04
CA ALA A 330 13.95 14.18 2.57
C ALA A 330 14.71 13.35 1.53
N VAL A 331 16.05 13.42 1.56
CA VAL A 331 16.93 12.65 0.67
C VAL A 331 17.91 11.87 1.54
N VAL A 332 17.93 10.55 1.38
CA VAL A 332 18.76 9.67 2.21
C VAL A 332 19.83 9.00 1.36
N LEU A 333 21.09 9.17 1.74
CA LEU A 333 22.23 8.45 1.17
C LEU A 333 22.54 7.22 2.01
N TYR A 334 22.71 6.08 1.34
CA TYR A 334 23.06 4.81 1.93
C TYR A 334 24.33 4.24 1.30
N GLN A 335 25.01 3.35 2.03
CA GLN A 335 26.03 2.45 1.49
C GLN A 335 25.60 1.00 1.66
N LEU A 336 25.68 0.23 0.58
CA LEU A 336 25.49 -1.20 0.59
C LEU A 336 26.82 -1.88 0.87
N HIS A 337 26.92 -2.59 2.01
CA HIS A 337 28.13 -3.28 2.41
C HIS A 337 28.23 -4.68 1.78
N PRO A 338 29.45 -5.24 1.61
CA PRO A 338 29.64 -6.57 1.03
C PRO A 338 28.93 -7.72 1.76
N ASP A 339 28.61 -7.53 3.05
CA ASP A 339 27.88 -8.51 3.84
C ASP A 339 26.35 -8.41 3.70
N GLY A 340 25.86 -7.52 2.82
CA GLY A 340 24.44 -7.35 2.52
C GLY A 340 23.77 -6.19 3.22
N ARG A 341 24.36 -5.65 4.30
CA ARG A 341 23.71 -4.63 5.10
C ARG A 341 23.72 -3.28 4.40
N LEU A 342 22.56 -2.64 4.39
CA LEU A 342 22.41 -1.26 3.96
C LEU A 342 22.63 -0.34 5.17
N HIS A 343 23.54 0.62 5.06
CA HIS A 343 23.85 1.57 6.14
C HIS A 343 23.49 3.00 5.73
N PRO A 344 22.70 3.75 6.53
CA PRO A 344 22.37 5.14 6.23
C PRO A 344 23.55 6.05 6.58
N ILE A 345 24.06 6.77 5.59
CA ILE A 345 25.21 7.69 5.72
C ILE A 345 24.75 9.10 6.08
N SER A 346 23.78 9.64 5.34
CA SER A 346 23.40 11.05 5.44
C SER A 346 21.93 11.23 5.13
N ILE A 347 21.30 12.20 5.79
CA ILE A 347 19.92 12.61 5.54
C ILE A 347 19.88 14.12 5.32
N VAL A 348 19.37 14.54 4.17
CA VAL A 348 18.84 15.89 3.96
C VAL A 348 17.41 15.87 4.47
N ILE A 349 17.08 16.63 5.52
CA ILE A 349 15.76 16.52 6.17
C ILE A 349 14.63 17.15 5.33
N ASP A 350 14.95 18.13 4.48
CA ASP A 350 14.06 18.73 3.49
C ASP A 350 14.91 19.38 2.39
N TYR A 351 14.91 18.78 1.20
CA TYR A 351 15.71 19.25 0.08
C TYR A 351 15.07 20.46 -0.61
N LYS A 352 15.75 21.60 -0.57
CA LYS A 352 15.29 22.90 -1.09
C LYS A 352 16.10 23.34 -2.31
N GLY A 353 16.12 22.50 -3.34
CA GLY A 353 16.84 22.73 -4.59
C GLY A 353 18.34 22.41 -4.53
N THR A 354 19.01 22.71 -3.41
CA THR A 354 20.41 22.32 -3.14
C THR A 354 20.63 22.03 -1.65
N MET A 355 21.65 21.25 -1.30
CA MET A 355 22.08 20.99 0.09
C MET A 355 22.71 22.21 0.77
N GLU A 356 23.05 23.26 0.03
CA GLU A 356 23.47 24.55 0.62
C GLU A 356 22.26 25.28 1.24
N LYS A 357 21.09 25.18 0.60
CA LYS A 357 19.83 25.76 1.08
C LYS A 357 19.05 24.83 2.02
N SER A 358 19.59 23.65 2.31
CA SER A 358 18.92 22.58 3.07
C SER A 358 19.69 22.23 4.34
N VAL A 359 19.04 21.54 5.27
CA VAL A 359 19.70 20.98 6.45
C VAL A 359 20.09 19.54 6.15
N THR A 360 21.39 19.26 6.18
CA THR A 360 21.98 17.94 5.94
C THR A 360 22.72 17.49 7.19
N ILE A 361 22.45 16.28 7.67
CA ILE A 361 23.13 15.67 8.81
C ILE A 361 23.74 14.33 8.39
N PHE A 362 24.96 14.08 8.86
CA PHE A 362 25.68 12.83 8.63
C PHE A 362 25.63 11.94 9.87
N ASN A 363 25.57 10.64 9.64
CA ASN A 363 25.51 9.64 10.70
C ASN A 363 26.82 9.62 11.49
N LYS A 364 26.77 9.53 12.82
CA LYS A 364 27.97 9.37 13.64
C LYS A 364 28.63 8.00 13.43
N ARG A 365 27.84 6.97 13.10
CA ARG A 365 28.31 5.62 12.78
C ARG A 365 28.74 5.56 11.32
N LYS A 366 29.96 5.10 11.08
CA LYS A 366 30.58 4.99 9.75
C LYS A 366 30.21 3.70 9.03
N GLY A 367 29.72 2.69 9.74
CA GLY A 367 29.20 1.47 9.12
C GLY A 367 28.30 0.64 10.04
N PRO A 368 27.74 -0.45 9.51
CA PRO A 368 26.72 -1.25 10.20
C PRO A 368 27.30 -2.10 11.34
N LEU A 369 28.63 -2.25 11.40
CA LEU A 369 29.36 -2.97 12.45
C LEU A 369 29.82 -2.08 13.61
N ASP A 370 29.68 -0.76 13.49
CA ASP A 370 30.04 0.16 14.57
C ASP A 370 29.11 -0.04 15.78
N PRO A 371 29.55 0.26 17.02
CA PRO A 371 28.70 0.12 18.21
C PRO A 371 27.36 0.86 18.07
N THR A 372 26.27 0.22 18.50
CA THR A 372 24.89 0.74 18.41
C THR A 372 24.44 1.46 19.70
N THR A 373 25.27 1.47 20.75
CA THR A 373 24.91 1.94 22.11
C THR A 373 24.51 3.42 22.18
N GLY A 374 24.83 4.23 21.17
CA GLY A 374 24.46 5.65 21.11
C GLY A 374 23.16 5.95 20.38
N GLU A 375 22.61 5.01 19.61
CA GLU A 375 21.52 5.27 18.65
C GLU A 375 20.22 5.70 19.33
N GLU A 376 19.91 5.14 20.50
CA GLU A 376 18.69 5.46 21.25
C GLU A 376 18.64 6.94 21.65
N THR A 377 19.80 7.50 22.03
CA THR A 377 19.95 8.87 22.52
C THR A 377 20.38 9.87 21.46
N ASP A 378 20.58 9.44 20.21
CA ASP A 378 20.95 10.32 19.10
C ASP A 378 19.72 11.00 18.48
N TYR A 379 19.04 11.83 19.27
CA TYR A 379 17.79 12.49 18.86
C TYR A 379 17.89 13.35 17.60
N PRO A 380 18.99 14.08 17.31
CA PRO A 380 19.16 14.75 16.02
C PRO A 380 19.07 13.79 14.83
N TRP A 381 19.74 12.63 14.94
CA TRP A 381 19.72 11.61 13.90
C TRP A 381 18.38 10.86 13.83
N ARG A 382 17.76 10.55 14.98
CA ARG A 382 16.42 9.96 15.04
C ARG A 382 15.38 10.88 14.40
N PHE A 383 15.42 12.18 14.67
CA PHE A 383 14.55 13.16 14.02
C PHE A 383 14.77 13.20 12.50
N ALA A 384 16.02 13.17 12.03
CA ALA A 384 16.31 13.12 10.61
C ALA A 384 15.75 11.85 9.95
N LYS A 385 15.87 10.68 10.60
CA LYS A 385 15.21 9.44 10.17
C LYS A 385 13.68 9.60 10.15
N THR A 386 13.08 10.27 11.14
CA THR A 386 11.65 10.58 11.14
C THR A 386 11.25 11.44 9.94
N CYS A 387 12.03 12.46 9.56
CA CYS A 387 11.77 13.22 8.33
C CYS A 387 11.78 12.32 7.09
N ALA A 388 12.78 11.44 6.98
CA ALA A 388 12.84 10.47 5.89
C ALA A 388 11.62 9.52 5.87
N GLN A 389 11.16 9.07 7.04
CA GLN A 389 9.97 8.24 7.16
C GLN A 389 8.68 8.99 6.78
N VAL A 390 8.56 10.29 7.07
CA VAL A 390 7.43 11.13 6.62
C VAL A 390 7.41 11.25 5.11
N THR A 391 8.56 11.54 4.49
CA THR A 391 8.68 11.58 3.03
C THR A 391 8.35 10.23 2.41
N ASP A 392 8.85 9.14 2.99
CA ASP A 392 8.59 7.80 2.50
C ASP A 392 7.13 7.37 2.69
N TRP A 393 6.46 7.76 3.78
CA TRP A 393 5.04 7.50 3.98
C TRP A 393 4.20 8.13 2.86
N ILE A 394 4.43 9.41 2.54
CA ILE A 394 3.69 10.10 1.47
C ILE A 394 3.97 9.44 0.11
N ARG A 395 5.25 9.15 -0.18
CA ARG A 395 5.63 8.49 -1.43
C ARG A 395 5.05 7.07 -1.53
N HIS A 396 5.11 6.32 -0.45
CA HIS A 396 4.61 4.95 -0.38
C HIS A 396 3.10 4.92 -0.60
N GLU A 397 2.32 5.61 0.25
CA GLU A 397 0.87 5.50 0.21
C GLU A 397 0.26 6.14 -1.05
N VAL A 398 0.72 7.35 -1.40
CA VAL A 398 0.09 8.13 -2.48
C VAL A 398 0.60 7.67 -3.84
N ILE A 399 1.89 7.35 -3.96
CA ILE A 399 2.51 7.05 -5.25
C ILE A 399 2.65 5.55 -5.43
N VAL A 400 3.51 4.88 -4.66
CA VAL A 400 3.86 3.47 -4.89
C VAL A 400 2.66 2.55 -4.74
N HIS A 401 1.85 2.77 -3.71
CA HIS A 401 0.63 2.01 -3.45
C HIS A 401 -0.50 2.53 -4.33
N LEU A 402 -1.10 3.68 -4.03
CA LEU A 402 -2.31 4.13 -4.71
C LEU A 402 -2.11 4.39 -6.23
N THR A 403 -1.10 5.16 -6.62
CA THR A 403 -0.97 5.57 -8.03
C THR A 403 -0.41 4.45 -8.91
N LEU A 404 0.72 3.86 -8.52
CA LEU A 404 1.46 2.89 -9.34
C LEU A 404 0.86 1.48 -9.31
N SER A 405 -0.01 1.17 -8.33
CA SER A 405 -0.81 -0.05 -8.38
C SER A 405 -2.25 0.23 -8.84
N HIS A 406 -3.09 0.84 -7.99
CA HIS A 406 -4.52 0.96 -8.26
C HIS A 406 -4.84 1.75 -9.54
N PHE A 407 -4.28 2.95 -9.73
CA PHE A 407 -4.66 3.81 -10.86
C PHE A 407 -4.06 3.36 -12.19
N VAL A 408 -2.80 2.92 -12.20
CA VAL A 408 -2.19 2.31 -13.40
C VAL A 408 -2.97 1.06 -13.83
N GLU A 409 -3.31 0.18 -12.88
CA GLU A 409 -4.07 -1.03 -13.22
C GLU A 409 -5.50 -0.70 -13.66
N GLU A 410 -6.18 0.26 -13.03
CA GLU A 410 -7.52 0.69 -13.46
C GLU A 410 -7.53 1.21 -14.90
N ALA A 411 -6.51 1.97 -15.31
CA ALA A 411 -6.40 2.39 -16.70
C ALA A 411 -6.30 1.17 -17.65
N LEU A 412 -5.56 0.12 -17.28
CA LEU A 412 -5.51 -1.10 -18.08
C LEU A 412 -6.83 -1.87 -18.08
N ILE A 413 -7.53 -1.91 -16.95
CA ILE A 413 -8.85 -2.56 -16.84
C ILE A 413 -9.83 -1.87 -17.79
N VAL A 414 -9.97 -0.54 -17.69
CA VAL A 414 -10.91 0.23 -18.53
C VAL A 414 -10.53 0.07 -20.01
N ALA A 415 -9.26 0.23 -20.37
CA ALA A 415 -8.81 0.05 -21.76
C ALA A 415 -9.12 -1.36 -22.29
N THR A 416 -8.83 -2.41 -21.52
CA THR A 416 -9.11 -3.81 -21.93
C THR A 416 -10.60 -4.05 -22.09
N HIS A 417 -11.42 -3.52 -21.18
CA HIS A 417 -12.87 -3.64 -21.30
C HIS A 417 -13.38 -3.01 -22.60
N ARG A 418 -12.79 -1.89 -23.03
CA ARG A 418 -13.19 -1.14 -24.22
C ARG A 418 -12.67 -1.70 -25.54
N THR A 419 -11.60 -2.49 -25.55
CA THR A 419 -10.95 -2.94 -26.80
C THR A 419 -11.11 -4.43 -27.10
N PHE A 420 -11.20 -5.29 -26.08
CA PHE A 420 -11.30 -6.74 -26.26
C PHE A 420 -12.71 -7.28 -26.04
N SER A 421 -13.11 -8.26 -26.87
CA SER A 421 -14.30 -9.08 -26.59
C SER A 421 -14.05 -9.97 -25.37
N MET A 422 -15.11 -10.32 -24.64
CA MET A 422 -14.94 -11.17 -23.44
C MET A 422 -14.47 -12.60 -23.76
N ASN A 423 -14.63 -13.03 -25.02
CA ASN A 423 -14.14 -14.33 -25.48
C ASN A 423 -12.67 -14.30 -25.91
N HIS A 424 -12.07 -13.11 -26.02
CA HIS A 424 -10.68 -12.93 -26.43
C HIS A 424 -9.72 -13.54 -25.39
N ILE A 425 -8.64 -14.20 -25.84
CA ILE A 425 -7.72 -14.90 -24.95
C ILE A 425 -7.04 -13.96 -23.94
N ILE A 426 -6.70 -12.74 -24.36
CA ILE A 426 -6.15 -11.69 -23.48
C ILE A 426 -7.15 -11.29 -22.39
N PHE A 427 -8.42 -11.08 -22.75
CA PHE A 427 -9.45 -10.70 -21.78
C PHE A 427 -9.67 -11.82 -20.74
N LYS A 428 -9.75 -13.08 -21.19
CA LYS A 428 -9.88 -14.24 -20.31
C LYS A 428 -8.69 -14.44 -19.38
N LEU A 429 -7.48 -14.12 -19.85
CA LEU A 429 -6.26 -14.20 -19.06
C LEU A 429 -6.25 -13.16 -17.94
N LEU A 430 -6.62 -11.92 -18.26
CA LEU A 430 -6.48 -10.80 -17.31
C LEU A 430 -7.67 -10.62 -16.37
N GLN A 431 -8.90 -10.90 -16.81
CA GLN A 431 -10.12 -10.67 -16.02
C GLN A 431 -10.08 -11.21 -14.58
N PRO A 432 -9.53 -12.42 -14.29
CA PRO A 432 -9.42 -12.94 -12.93
C PRO A 432 -8.59 -12.07 -11.99
N HIS A 433 -7.68 -11.26 -12.53
CA HIS A 433 -6.75 -10.39 -11.81
C HIS A 433 -7.32 -9.00 -11.51
N TRP A 434 -8.58 -8.74 -11.87
CA TRP A 434 -9.25 -7.44 -11.68
C TRP A 434 -10.46 -7.48 -10.77
N PHE A 435 -10.71 -8.63 -10.16
CA PHE A 435 -11.85 -8.82 -9.30
C PHE A 435 -11.84 -7.78 -8.16
N LYS A 436 -12.92 -7.00 -8.06
CA LYS A 436 -13.20 -5.97 -7.03
C LYS A 436 -12.39 -4.67 -7.18
N THR A 437 -11.42 -4.61 -8.09
CA THR A 437 -10.48 -3.48 -8.16
C THR A 437 -11.17 -2.16 -8.52
N LEU A 438 -12.15 -2.16 -9.43
CA LEU A 438 -12.77 -0.90 -9.88
C LEU A 438 -13.68 -0.29 -8.80
N SER A 439 -14.48 -1.11 -8.13
CA SER A 439 -15.35 -0.66 -7.03
C SER A 439 -14.56 -0.15 -5.83
N LEU A 440 -13.45 -0.80 -5.48
CA LEU A 440 -12.52 -0.33 -4.45
C LEU A 440 -11.92 1.04 -4.80
N ASN A 441 -11.41 1.19 -6.02
CA ASN A 441 -10.81 2.45 -6.45
C ASN A 441 -11.81 3.61 -6.42
N ALA A 442 -13.07 3.35 -6.81
CA ALA A 442 -14.14 4.33 -6.71
C ALA A 442 -14.43 4.72 -5.25
N ALA A 443 -14.48 3.75 -4.33
CA ALA A 443 -14.64 4.00 -2.90
C ALA A 443 -13.47 4.81 -2.32
N ALA A 444 -12.23 4.49 -2.70
CA ALA A 444 -11.02 5.19 -2.24
C ALA A 444 -10.98 6.65 -2.70
N ARG A 445 -11.33 6.94 -3.97
CA ARG A 445 -11.44 8.31 -4.50
C ARG A 445 -12.51 9.14 -3.80
N ALA A 446 -13.61 8.50 -3.42
CA ALA A 446 -14.74 9.12 -2.75
C ALA A 446 -14.48 9.38 -1.25
N THR A 447 -13.65 8.55 -0.61
CA THR A 447 -13.56 8.52 0.86
C THR A 447 -12.14 8.61 1.39
N LEU A 448 -11.33 7.58 1.16
CA LEU A 448 -10.01 7.44 1.77
C LEU A 448 -9.10 8.66 1.49
N VAL A 449 -8.98 9.07 0.23
CA VAL A 449 -8.11 10.20 -0.14
C VAL A 449 -8.61 11.54 0.43
N PRO A 450 -9.85 11.99 0.15
CA PRO A 450 -10.31 13.31 0.57
C PRO A 450 -10.59 13.44 2.08
N GLN A 451 -10.88 12.35 2.79
CA GLN A 451 -11.32 12.40 4.19
C GLN A 451 -10.33 11.82 5.20
N VAL A 452 -9.35 11.03 4.74
CA VAL A 452 -8.37 10.41 5.64
C VAL A 452 -6.96 10.85 5.28
N ILE A 453 -6.51 10.59 4.06
CA ILE A 453 -5.13 10.91 3.65
C ILE A 453 -4.87 12.41 3.73
N LYS A 454 -5.81 13.24 3.25
CA LYS A 454 -5.73 14.70 3.28
C LYS A 454 -5.57 15.28 4.70
N ASP A 455 -6.21 14.65 5.70
CA ASP A 455 -6.14 15.05 7.11
C ASP A 455 -4.81 14.63 7.78
N LEU A 456 -4.13 13.61 7.25
CA LEU A 456 -2.92 13.03 7.83
C LEU A 456 -1.63 13.70 7.34
N VAL A 457 -1.62 14.21 6.11
CA VAL A 457 -0.41 14.74 5.47
C VAL A 457 -0.18 16.22 5.74
N GLY A 458 1.09 16.62 5.74
CA GLY A 458 1.51 18.02 5.84
C GLY A 458 1.62 18.75 4.50
N VAL A 459 0.84 18.36 3.49
CA VAL A 459 0.83 19.00 2.16
C VAL A 459 -0.57 19.48 1.79
N LYS A 460 -0.65 20.61 1.08
CA LYS A 460 -1.92 21.16 0.62
C LYS A 460 -2.63 20.16 -0.30
N PRO A 461 -3.97 20.10 -0.30
CA PRO A 461 -4.72 19.16 -1.15
C PRO A 461 -4.37 19.27 -2.64
N ASP A 462 -4.29 20.49 -3.17
CA ASP A 462 -3.95 20.70 -4.58
C ASP A 462 -2.54 20.17 -4.93
N TYR A 463 -1.60 20.23 -3.98
CA TYR A 463 -0.26 19.65 -4.16
C TYR A 463 -0.29 18.13 -4.14
N LEU A 464 -1.11 17.53 -3.27
CA LEU A 464 -1.30 16.08 -3.22
C LEU A 464 -1.88 15.54 -4.54
N PHE A 465 -2.94 16.18 -5.05
CA PHE A 465 -3.54 15.84 -6.34
C PHE A 465 -2.62 16.14 -7.53
N GLN A 466 -1.80 17.20 -7.46
CA GLN A 466 -0.78 17.46 -8.48
C GLN A 466 0.32 16.39 -8.46
N TYR A 467 0.77 15.96 -7.28
CA TYR A 467 1.80 14.94 -7.13
C TYR A 467 1.38 13.62 -7.75
N LEU A 468 0.18 13.13 -7.38
CA LEU A 468 -0.31 11.86 -7.88
C LEU A 468 -0.53 11.86 -9.40
N ARG A 469 -0.98 12.99 -9.97
CA ARG A 469 -1.13 13.12 -11.44
C ARG A 469 0.20 13.19 -12.16
N SER A 470 1.17 13.91 -11.61
CA SER A 470 2.50 14.03 -12.21
C SER A 470 3.18 12.67 -12.25
N GLU A 471 3.15 11.91 -11.15
CA GLU A 471 3.74 10.57 -11.08
C GLU A 471 3.02 9.55 -11.98
N PHE A 472 1.70 9.69 -12.17
CA PHE A 472 0.95 8.88 -13.14
C PHE A 472 1.36 9.22 -14.59
N ASP A 473 1.38 10.50 -14.95
CA ASP A 473 1.71 10.96 -16.30
C ASP A 473 3.15 10.66 -16.71
N GLU A 474 4.06 10.62 -15.73
CA GLU A 474 5.47 10.28 -15.89
C GLU A 474 5.76 8.78 -15.72
N TYR A 475 4.74 7.96 -15.43
CA TYR A 475 4.92 6.53 -15.23
C TYR A 475 5.49 5.85 -16.48
N ASP A 476 6.61 5.14 -16.30
CA ASP A 476 7.28 4.38 -17.34
C ASP A 476 6.89 2.91 -17.25
N TYR A 477 5.86 2.50 -18.00
CA TYR A 477 5.29 1.15 -17.97
C TYR A 477 6.31 0.08 -18.33
N VAL A 478 7.07 0.28 -19.42
CA VAL A 478 8.10 -0.67 -19.88
C VAL A 478 9.32 -0.63 -18.97
N GLY A 479 9.77 0.55 -18.55
CA GLY A 479 10.88 0.69 -17.61
C GLY A 479 10.57 0.14 -16.23
N SER A 480 9.29 -0.05 -15.88
CA SER A 480 8.84 -0.64 -14.61
C SER A 480 8.67 -2.16 -14.66
N TYR A 481 8.91 -2.82 -15.79
CA TYR A 481 9.03 -4.27 -15.81
C TYR A 481 10.13 -4.69 -14.84
N VAL A 482 9.88 -5.71 -14.01
CA VAL A 482 10.76 -6.06 -12.88
C VAL A 482 12.26 -6.13 -13.25
N PRO A 483 12.68 -6.80 -14.35
CA PRO A 483 14.09 -6.81 -14.73
C PRO A 483 14.62 -5.42 -15.13
N ASN A 484 13.81 -4.63 -15.86
CA ASN A 484 14.18 -3.28 -16.31
C ASN A 484 14.28 -2.32 -15.12
N ASP A 485 13.36 -2.43 -14.16
CA ASP A 485 13.34 -1.60 -12.96
C ASP A 485 14.56 -1.86 -12.08
N LEU A 486 14.89 -3.13 -11.83
CA LEU A 486 16.09 -3.51 -11.07
C LEU A 486 17.35 -2.94 -11.71
N GLU A 487 17.53 -3.14 -13.03
CA GLU A 487 18.67 -2.62 -13.77
C GLU A 487 18.75 -1.09 -13.73
N ARG A 488 17.62 -0.41 -13.99
CA ARG A 488 17.52 1.05 -13.96
C ARG A 488 17.86 1.63 -12.59
N ARG A 489 17.52 0.91 -11.51
CA ARG A 489 17.85 1.31 -10.13
C ARG A 489 19.28 0.92 -9.71
N GLY A 490 20.02 0.20 -10.55
CA GLY A 490 21.42 -0.17 -10.30
C GLY A 490 21.58 -1.50 -9.55
N PHE A 491 20.58 -2.38 -9.61
CA PHE A 491 20.64 -3.74 -9.10
C PHE A 491 20.78 -4.75 -10.24
N PRO A 492 21.33 -5.94 -9.99
CA PRO A 492 21.31 -7.01 -10.98
C PRO A 492 19.87 -7.40 -11.35
N ASN A 493 19.63 -7.63 -12.64
CA ASN A 493 18.36 -8.07 -13.18
C ASN A 493 18.33 -9.57 -13.52
N THR A 494 19.25 -10.35 -12.92
CA THR A 494 19.36 -11.81 -13.06
C THR A 494 19.39 -12.48 -11.69
N VAL A 495 18.92 -13.73 -11.62
CA VAL A 495 18.93 -14.52 -10.37
C VAL A 495 20.37 -14.77 -9.92
N GLU A 496 21.28 -15.04 -10.85
CA GLU A 496 22.70 -15.24 -10.59
C GLU A 496 23.37 -13.98 -10.06
N GLY A 497 23.02 -12.81 -10.59
CA GLY A 497 23.53 -11.54 -10.10
C GLY A 497 23.02 -11.19 -8.69
N LEU A 498 21.74 -11.44 -8.42
CA LEU A 498 21.14 -11.24 -7.09
C LEU A 498 21.58 -12.30 -6.05
N ALA A 499 22.25 -13.36 -6.48
CA ALA A 499 22.84 -14.36 -5.59
C ALA A 499 24.16 -13.87 -4.94
N ASP A 500 24.73 -12.74 -5.39
CA ASP A 500 25.86 -12.11 -4.71
C ASP A 500 25.50 -11.80 -3.25
N GLN A 501 26.44 -12.09 -2.35
CA GLN A 501 26.27 -11.88 -0.91
C GLN A 501 25.86 -10.44 -0.57
N ARG A 502 26.27 -9.44 -1.35
CA ARG A 502 25.91 -8.03 -1.12
C ARG A 502 24.41 -7.73 -1.27
N TYR A 503 23.62 -8.62 -1.89
CA TYR A 503 22.17 -8.42 -2.08
C TYR A 503 21.34 -9.34 -1.18
N ARG A 504 21.95 -10.07 -0.24
CA ARG A 504 21.23 -11.06 0.58
C ARG A 504 20.07 -10.49 1.39
N ASP A 505 20.18 -9.25 1.85
CA ASP A 505 19.13 -8.58 2.65
C ASP A 505 18.08 -7.91 1.76
N TYR A 506 18.27 -7.90 0.42
CA TYR A 506 17.27 -7.37 -0.51
C TYR A 506 16.28 -8.45 -0.97
N ALA A 507 15.59 -9.07 -0.01
CA ALA A 507 14.69 -10.19 -0.25
C ALA A 507 13.61 -9.87 -1.30
N TYR A 508 13.05 -8.65 -1.30
CA TYR A 508 12.10 -8.23 -2.35
C TYR A 508 12.65 -8.45 -3.76
N ALA A 509 13.86 -7.99 -4.07
CA ALA A 509 14.46 -8.16 -5.40
C ALA A 509 14.67 -9.65 -5.73
N LYS A 510 15.12 -10.44 -4.75
CA LYS A 510 15.36 -11.88 -4.90
C LYS A 510 14.07 -12.69 -5.10
N ASP A 511 12.94 -12.19 -4.63
CA ASP A 511 11.64 -12.87 -4.73
C ASP A 511 10.83 -12.37 -5.94
N VAL A 512 10.83 -11.08 -6.21
CA VAL A 512 10.05 -10.46 -7.29
C VAL A 512 10.56 -10.83 -8.68
N LEU A 513 11.88 -10.97 -8.86
CA LEU A 513 12.46 -11.33 -10.15
C LEU A 513 12.07 -12.76 -10.62
N PRO A 514 12.23 -13.82 -9.80
CA PRO A 514 11.74 -15.14 -10.19
C PRO A 514 10.21 -15.23 -10.26
N MET A 515 9.47 -14.46 -9.44
CA MET A 515 8.01 -14.34 -9.58
C MET A 515 7.62 -13.76 -10.95
N TRP A 516 8.28 -12.69 -11.40
CA TRP A 516 8.09 -12.11 -12.73
C TRP A 516 8.25 -13.16 -13.83
N TYR A 517 9.35 -13.92 -13.81
CA TYR A 517 9.57 -14.95 -14.83
C TYR A 517 8.60 -16.12 -14.74
N CYS A 518 8.11 -16.47 -13.54
CA CYS A 518 7.06 -17.46 -13.34
C CYS A 518 5.74 -17.02 -14.01
N ILE A 519 5.28 -15.81 -13.72
CA ILE A 519 4.08 -15.21 -14.35
C ILE A 519 4.29 -15.13 -15.87
N ARG A 520 5.46 -14.67 -16.32
CA ARG A 520 5.78 -14.55 -17.75
C ARG A 520 5.72 -15.87 -18.48
N ARG A 521 6.23 -16.96 -17.89
CA ARG A 521 6.15 -18.31 -18.48
C ARG A 521 4.70 -18.76 -18.61
N TYR A 522 3.88 -18.52 -17.58
CA TYR A 522 2.45 -18.80 -17.64
C TYR A 522 1.75 -18.00 -18.75
N VAL A 523 1.95 -16.68 -18.80
CA VAL A 523 1.42 -15.79 -19.85
C VAL A 523 1.83 -16.28 -21.24
N LYS A 524 3.13 -16.55 -21.44
CA LYS A 524 3.65 -17.06 -22.71
C LYS A 524 2.98 -18.37 -23.11
N ALA A 525 2.84 -19.31 -22.19
CA ALA A 525 2.21 -20.60 -22.46
C ALA A 525 0.73 -20.46 -22.84
N VAL A 526 -0.02 -19.57 -22.18
CA VAL A 526 -1.43 -19.30 -22.48
C VAL A 526 -1.59 -18.58 -23.81
N ILE A 527 -0.87 -17.48 -24.04
CA ILE A 527 -0.99 -16.66 -25.25
C ILE A 527 -0.51 -17.44 -26.49
N SER A 528 0.50 -18.31 -26.34
CA SER A 528 1.00 -19.17 -27.43
C SER A 528 -0.01 -20.24 -27.89
N THR A 529 -1.13 -20.39 -27.21
CA THR A 529 -2.23 -21.23 -27.71
C THR A 529 -2.93 -20.62 -28.92
N ARG A 530 -2.87 -19.28 -29.07
CA ARG A 530 -3.57 -18.53 -30.10
C ARG A 530 -2.67 -17.72 -31.03
N TYR A 531 -1.53 -17.22 -30.54
CA TYR A 531 -0.55 -16.46 -31.31
C TYR A 531 0.78 -17.19 -31.34
N THR A 532 1.28 -17.54 -32.52
CA THR A 532 2.51 -18.32 -32.71
C THR A 532 3.64 -17.54 -33.38
N THR A 533 3.30 -16.41 -34.01
CA THR A 533 4.25 -15.51 -34.66
C THR A 533 3.89 -14.04 -34.39
N ASP A 534 4.85 -13.14 -34.56
CA ASP A 534 4.60 -11.69 -34.50
C ASP A 534 3.56 -11.24 -35.52
N LYS A 535 3.42 -11.93 -36.65
CA LYS A 535 2.38 -11.65 -37.65
C LYS A 535 0.98 -11.89 -37.11
N ASP A 536 0.79 -12.88 -36.24
CA ASP A 536 -0.51 -13.15 -35.61
C ASP A 536 -0.91 -11.98 -34.70
N VAL A 537 0.06 -11.40 -33.98
CA VAL A 537 -0.13 -10.22 -33.12
C VAL A 537 -0.44 -8.98 -33.96
N GLN A 538 0.32 -8.76 -35.04
CA GLN A 538 0.11 -7.62 -35.94
C GLN A 538 -1.22 -7.68 -36.69
N ALA A 539 -1.73 -8.89 -36.97
CA ALA A 539 -3.02 -9.09 -37.61
C ALA A 539 -4.21 -8.87 -36.66
N ASP A 540 -3.98 -8.78 -35.35
CA ASP A 540 -5.04 -8.57 -34.36
C ASP A 540 -5.25 -7.08 -34.07
N GLU A 541 -6.25 -6.51 -34.73
CA GLU A 541 -6.63 -5.11 -34.58
C GLU A 541 -7.06 -4.76 -33.14
N ALA A 542 -7.49 -5.71 -32.31
CA ALA A 542 -7.84 -5.43 -30.93
C ALA A 542 -6.59 -5.15 -30.07
N ILE A 543 -5.46 -5.80 -30.36
CA ILE A 543 -4.18 -5.55 -29.67
C ILE A 543 -3.63 -4.16 -30.00
N LEU A 544 -3.68 -3.77 -31.28
CA LEU A 544 -3.26 -2.44 -31.70
C LEU A 544 -4.16 -1.35 -31.07
N ARG A 545 -5.48 -1.53 -31.11
CA ARG A 545 -6.43 -0.61 -30.47
C ARG A 545 -6.23 -0.56 -28.95
N TRP A 546 -5.92 -1.68 -28.30
CA TRP A 546 -5.61 -1.70 -26.87
C TRP A 546 -4.37 -0.87 -26.55
N SER A 547 -3.29 -1.04 -27.32
CA SER A 547 -2.07 -0.23 -27.16
C SER A 547 -2.39 1.26 -27.28
N GLN A 548 -3.16 1.65 -28.31
CA GLN A 548 -3.57 3.04 -28.53
C GLN A 548 -4.47 3.57 -27.42
N GLU A 549 -5.47 2.80 -26.98
CA GLU A 549 -6.40 3.17 -25.90
C GLU A 549 -5.66 3.45 -24.58
N VAL A 550 -4.70 2.60 -24.21
CA VAL A 550 -3.90 2.78 -23.00
C VAL A 550 -2.99 4.02 -23.11
N GLN A 551 -2.32 4.20 -24.26
CA GLN A 551 -1.41 5.34 -24.49
C GLN A 551 -2.14 6.69 -24.52
N THR A 552 -3.37 6.72 -25.06
CA THR A 552 -4.14 7.94 -25.28
C THR A 552 -5.13 8.17 -24.16
N SER A 553 -6.30 7.52 -24.19
CA SER A 553 -7.36 7.70 -23.19
C SER A 553 -6.95 7.27 -21.78
N GLY A 554 -6.09 6.25 -21.67
CA GLY A 554 -5.51 5.79 -20.40
C GLY A 554 -4.29 6.61 -19.95
N HIS A 555 -3.78 7.54 -20.77
CA HIS A 555 -2.64 8.42 -20.50
C HIS A 555 -1.30 7.75 -20.14
N ILE A 556 -1.16 6.42 -20.27
CA ILE A 556 0.12 5.74 -20.03
C ILE A 556 0.93 5.74 -21.34
N LYS A 557 1.55 6.89 -21.65
CA LYS A 557 2.25 7.14 -22.93
C LYS A 557 3.37 6.14 -23.24
N THR A 558 3.97 5.57 -22.20
CA THR A 558 5.09 4.62 -22.26
C THR A 558 4.63 3.17 -22.46
N PHE A 559 3.31 2.90 -22.42
CA PHE A 559 2.78 1.58 -22.76
C PHE A 559 3.20 1.19 -24.17
N PRO A 560 3.62 -0.06 -24.44
CA PRO A 560 4.20 -0.41 -25.73
C PRO A 560 3.15 -0.42 -26.85
N THR A 561 3.52 0.01 -28.06
CA THR A 561 2.79 -0.35 -29.27
C THR A 561 3.14 -1.79 -29.62
N ILE A 562 2.26 -2.72 -29.25
CA ILE A 562 2.53 -4.15 -29.31
C ILE A 562 2.48 -4.66 -30.76
N THR A 563 3.61 -5.11 -31.27
CA THR A 563 3.77 -5.65 -32.63
C THR A 563 4.51 -6.99 -32.65
N THR A 564 4.96 -7.48 -31.50
CA THR A 564 5.70 -8.73 -31.33
C THR A 564 5.14 -9.53 -30.17
N LEU A 565 5.38 -10.85 -30.18
CA LEU A 565 4.99 -11.74 -29.09
C LEU A 565 5.68 -11.39 -27.77
N GLU A 566 6.97 -11.04 -27.79
CA GLU A 566 7.68 -10.72 -26.55
C GLU A 566 7.15 -9.43 -25.91
N GLN A 567 6.84 -8.39 -26.69
CA GLN A 567 6.14 -7.19 -26.18
C GLN A 567 4.77 -7.53 -25.58
N LEU A 568 4.01 -8.43 -26.23
CA LEU A 568 2.72 -8.86 -25.73
C LEU A 568 2.86 -9.62 -24.41
N TYR A 569 3.81 -10.56 -24.33
CA TYR A 569 4.04 -11.32 -23.10
C TYR A 569 4.44 -10.40 -21.95
N ASP A 570 5.35 -9.44 -22.17
CA ASP A 570 5.84 -8.56 -21.13
C ASP A 570 4.75 -7.58 -20.65
N ALA A 571 3.97 -7.00 -21.56
CA ALA A 571 2.87 -6.10 -21.19
C ALA A 571 1.80 -6.82 -20.35
N LEU A 572 1.42 -8.05 -20.73
CA LEU A 572 0.47 -8.84 -19.97
C LEU A 572 1.04 -9.32 -18.62
N THR A 573 2.32 -9.67 -18.59
CA THR A 573 3.03 -10.02 -17.34
C THR A 573 3.02 -8.84 -16.38
N MET A 574 3.24 -7.63 -16.87
CA MET A 574 3.24 -6.42 -16.05
C MET A 574 1.88 -6.12 -15.41
N SER A 575 0.78 -6.24 -16.16
CA SER A 575 -0.58 -6.09 -15.58
C SER A 575 -0.84 -7.09 -14.46
N ILE A 576 -0.54 -8.38 -14.67
CA ILE A 576 -0.68 -9.40 -13.62
C ILE A 576 0.27 -9.12 -12.44
N HIS A 577 1.51 -8.67 -12.72
CA HIS A 577 2.48 -8.30 -11.70
C HIS A 577 1.98 -7.16 -10.82
N ILE A 578 1.44 -6.09 -11.41
CA ILE A 578 0.86 -4.94 -10.69
C ILE A 578 -0.28 -5.43 -9.78
N ALA A 579 -1.24 -6.15 -10.36
CA ALA A 579 -2.46 -6.56 -9.67
C ALA A 579 -2.23 -7.56 -8.53
N ALA A 580 -1.19 -8.40 -8.62
CA ALA A 580 -0.93 -9.46 -7.67
C ALA A 580 0.34 -9.21 -6.83
N PRO A 581 1.56 -9.63 -7.23
CA PRO A 581 2.73 -9.57 -6.36
C PRO A 581 3.20 -8.15 -6.01
N PHE A 582 3.09 -7.16 -6.91
CA PHE A 582 3.49 -5.79 -6.62
C PHE A 582 2.61 -5.17 -5.54
N HIS A 583 1.28 -5.14 -5.77
CA HIS A 583 0.32 -4.67 -4.77
C HIS A 583 0.51 -5.41 -3.43
N SER A 584 0.66 -6.74 -3.47
CA SER A 584 0.88 -7.53 -2.25
C SER A 584 2.11 -7.06 -1.47
N ALA A 585 3.26 -6.89 -2.16
CA ALA A 585 4.53 -6.49 -1.55
C ALA A 585 4.48 -5.09 -0.91
N VAL A 586 3.70 -4.16 -1.48
CA VAL A 586 3.62 -2.77 -0.99
C VAL A 586 2.45 -2.51 -0.04
N ASN A 587 1.53 -3.47 0.12
CA ASN A 587 0.32 -3.31 0.92
C ASN A 587 0.32 -4.14 2.22
N TYR A 588 0.56 -5.45 2.18
CA TYR A 588 0.27 -6.33 3.33
C TYR A 588 1.22 -6.18 4.54
N LEU A 589 2.31 -5.42 4.41
CA LEU A 589 3.19 -5.06 5.53
C LEU A 589 2.89 -3.66 6.13
N GLN A 590 1.86 -2.97 5.65
CA GLN A 590 1.48 -1.65 6.17
C GLN A 590 1.18 -1.70 7.66
N ASN A 591 0.37 -2.65 8.14
CA ASN A 591 0.10 -2.78 9.57
C ASN A 591 1.39 -3.00 10.39
N PHE A 592 2.33 -3.79 9.87
CA PHE A 592 3.59 -4.03 10.55
C PHE A 592 4.46 -2.76 10.68
N TYR A 593 4.58 -1.97 9.62
CA TYR A 593 5.48 -0.80 9.60
C TYR A 593 4.82 0.52 10.02
N HIS A 594 3.51 0.67 9.89
CA HIS A 594 2.80 1.95 10.07
C HIS A 594 1.95 2.00 11.34
N ALA A 595 1.44 0.85 11.83
CA ALA A 595 0.55 0.85 13.01
C ALA A 595 1.26 1.31 14.30
N PHE A 596 2.59 1.15 14.37
CA PHE A 596 3.40 1.83 15.37
C PHE A 596 3.80 3.21 14.83
N VAL A 597 2.86 4.15 14.91
CA VAL A 597 2.88 5.45 14.20
C VAL A 597 4.21 6.20 14.33
N ILE A 598 4.85 6.16 15.50
CA ILE A 598 6.09 6.91 15.74
C ILE A 598 7.32 6.37 14.96
N ALA A 599 7.25 5.14 14.44
CA ALA A 599 8.29 4.58 13.58
C ALA A 599 8.14 4.99 12.10
N LYS A 600 6.92 5.31 11.65
CA LYS A 600 6.66 5.80 10.29
C LYS A 600 5.47 6.77 10.26
N PRO A 601 5.62 7.99 10.80
CA PRO A 601 4.50 8.93 10.89
C PRO A 601 4.17 9.54 9.51
N PRO A 602 2.90 9.88 9.24
CA PRO A 602 2.48 10.47 7.97
C PRO A 602 2.88 11.94 7.79
N SER A 603 3.17 12.64 8.89
CA SER A 603 3.62 14.03 8.90
C SER A 603 4.33 14.35 10.21
N LEU A 604 5.02 15.49 10.24
CA LEU A 604 5.56 16.10 11.45
C LEU A 604 4.51 16.99 12.11
N CYS A 605 4.58 17.07 13.43
CA CYS A 605 3.67 17.86 14.28
C CYS A 605 4.26 19.20 14.73
N THR A 606 5.47 19.52 14.29
CA THR A 606 6.12 20.82 14.47
C THR A 606 6.88 21.21 13.20
N PRO A 607 7.20 22.51 13.01
CA PRO A 607 8.09 22.94 11.95
C PRO A 607 9.45 22.24 12.00
N LEU A 608 10.10 22.11 10.84
CA LEU A 608 11.47 21.61 10.75
C LEU A 608 12.48 22.65 11.29
N PRO A 609 13.64 22.19 11.82
CA PRO A 609 14.72 23.11 12.20
C PRO A 609 15.26 23.83 10.96
N ASN A 610 15.64 25.10 11.13
CA ASN A 610 16.09 25.96 10.03
C ASN A 610 17.59 25.86 9.77
N SER A 611 18.34 25.17 10.64
CA SER A 611 19.79 24.99 10.50
C SER A 611 20.26 23.68 11.11
N LEU A 612 21.43 23.21 10.68
CA LEU A 612 22.10 22.05 11.28
C LEU A 612 22.42 22.28 12.77
N GLU A 613 22.79 23.50 13.15
CA GLU A 613 23.11 23.84 14.55
C GLU A 613 21.89 23.81 15.47
N GLU A 614 20.69 24.05 14.92
CA GLU A 614 19.43 23.86 15.64
C GLU A 614 19.13 22.36 15.79
N LEU A 615 19.21 21.60 14.70
CA LEU A 615 18.96 20.15 14.70
C LEU A 615 19.89 19.42 15.67
N LYS A 616 21.19 19.75 15.69
CA LYS A 616 22.20 19.14 16.59
C LYS A 616 21.85 19.28 18.08
N LYS A 617 20.99 20.22 18.46
CA LYS A 617 20.57 20.45 19.85
C LYS A 617 19.36 19.61 20.27
N TYR A 618 18.68 18.96 19.32
CA TYR A 618 17.46 18.22 19.59
C TYR A 618 17.66 17.15 20.67
N LYS A 619 16.68 17.04 21.54
CA LYS A 619 16.55 16.04 22.61
C LYS A 619 15.26 15.24 22.42
N GLU A 620 14.99 14.31 23.33
CA GLU A 620 13.76 13.51 23.30
C GLU A 620 12.51 14.37 23.17
N ALA A 621 12.42 15.45 23.95
CA ALA A 621 11.28 16.35 23.93
C ALA A 621 11.03 17.00 22.55
N ASP A 622 12.07 17.27 21.77
CA ASP A 622 11.94 17.82 20.42
C ASP A 622 11.36 16.77 19.46
N LEU A 623 11.87 15.54 19.52
CA LEU A 623 11.35 14.43 18.73
C LEU A 623 9.90 14.10 19.11
N VAL A 624 9.59 14.03 20.41
CA VAL A 624 8.25 13.76 20.93
C VAL A 624 7.25 14.83 20.47
N ARG A 625 7.63 16.11 20.50
CA ARG A 625 6.77 17.21 20.00
C ARG A 625 6.52 17.12 18.50
N ALA A 626 7.48 16.61 17.73
CA ALA A 626 7.35 16.43 16.29
C ALA A 626 6.48 15.24 15.87
N LEU A 627 6.06 14.38 16.81
CA LEU A 627 5.25 13.19 16.58
C LEU A 627 3.77 13.44 16.98
N PRO A 628 2.82 12.65 16.46
CA PRO A 628 1.39 12.84 16.73
C PRO A 628 0.95 12.38 18.14
N ILE A 629 1.82 12.54 19.14
CA ILE A 629 1.57 12.21 20.53
C ILE A 629 0.65 13.30 21.11
N GLY A 630 -0.48 12.86 21.68
CA GLY A 630 -1.52 13.78 22.16
C GLY A 630 -2.47 14.31 21.07
N ARG A 631 -2.29 13.90 19.81
CA ARG A 631 -3.17 14.23 18.67
C ARG A 631 -4.05 13.03 18.31
N GLN A 632 -5.10 12.79 19.10
CA GLN A 632 -5.84 11.52 19.10
C GLN A 632 -6.47 11.18 17.74
N ARG A 633 -7.03 12.19 17.03
CA ARG A 633 -7.57 12.00 15.68
C ARG A 633 -6.50 11.55 14.69
N GLN A 634 -5.37 12.27 14.64
CA GLN A 634 -4.27 11.97 13.74
C GLN A 634 -3.68 10.59 14.03
N TRP A 635 -3.45 10.25 15.31
CA TRP A 635 -2.98 8.94 15.71
C TRP A 635 -3.95 7.83 15.30
N LEU A 636 -5.25 8.00 15.59
CA LEU A 636 -6.29 7.03 15.22
C LEU A 636 -6.30 6.76 13.73
N LEU A 637 -6.33 7.80 12.90
CA LEU A 637 -6.35 7.66 11.45
C LEU A 637 -5.05 7.02 10.93
N SER A 638 -3.90 7.35 11.52
CA SER A 638 -2.60 6.76 11.15
C SER A 638 -2.53 5.25 11.42
N VAL A 639 -3.23 4.76 12.44
CA VAL A 639 -3.36 3.31 12.73
C VAL A 639 -4.49 2.67 11.92
N GLN A 640 -5.55 3.42 11.63
CA GLN A 640 -6.73 2.89 10.96
C GLN A 640 -6.51 2.64 9.47
N VAL A 641 -5.77 3.51 8.77
CA VAL A 641 -5.42 3.31 7.36
C VAL A 641 -4.74 1.95 7.14
N PRO A 642 -3.59 1.64 7.77
CA PRO A 642 -2.95 0.36 7.56
C PRO A 642 -3.79 -0.83 8.06
N TRP A 643 -4.60 -0.65 9.11
CA TRP A 643 -5.53 -1.68 9.59
C TRP A 643 -6.60 -2.04 8.54
N LEU A 644 -7.16 -1.03 7.87
CA LEU A 644 -8.12 -1.25 6.80
C LEU A 644 -7.47 -1.92 5.61
N LEU A 645 -6.25 -1.51 5.23
CA LEU A 645 -5.61 -1.93 3.99
C LEU A 645 -4.81 -3.24 4.12
N SER A 646 -4.48 -3.71 5.33
CA SER A 646 -3.58 -4.88 5.50
C SER A 646 -4.29 -6.23 5.74
N SER A 647 -5.60 -6.34 5.53
CA SER A 647 -6.32 -7.59 5.82
C SER A 647 -5.76 -8.75 5.01
N LYS A 648 -5.46 -9.89 5.67
CA LYS A 648 -4.93 -11.08 5.00
C LYS A 648 -5.86 -11.54 3.88
N VAL A 649 -5.27 -11.92 2.76
CA VAL A 649 -5.97 -12.50 1.61
C VAL A 649 -6.73 -13.75 2.03
N ALA A 650 -8.01 -13.84 1.62
CA ALA A 650 -8.79 -15.05 1.79
C ALA A 650 -8.16 -16.21 1.00
N SER A 651 -8.17 -17.43 1.56
CA SER A 651 -7.46 -18.58 0.98
C SER A 651 -7.95 -18.99 -0.42
N ASP A 652 -9.12 -18.50 -0.85
CA ASP A 652 -9.68 -18.70 -2.18
C ASP A 652 -9.26 -17.62 -3.20
N ARG A 653 -8.50 -16.60 -2.80
CA ARG A 653 -8.18 -15.39 -3.60
C ARG A 653 -6.70 -15.11 -3.79
N ASN A 654 -5.87 -16.16 -3.84
CA ASN A 654 -4.44 -16.06 -4.14
C ASN A 654 -4.07 -16.68 -5.50
N LEU A 655 -2.85 -16.41 -5.99
CA LEU A 655 -2.34 -16.91 -7.28
C LEU A 655 -2.33 -18.44 -7.36
N VAL A 656 -2.02 -19.13 -6.26
CA VAL A 656 -2.00 -20.60 -6.20
C VAL A 656 -3.39 -21.19 -6.42
N MET A 657 -4.42 -20.62 -5.79
CA MET A 657 -5.80 -21.03 -5.96
C MET A 657 -6.31 -20.71 -7.36
N PHE A 658 -5.91 -19.57 -7.93
CA PHE A 658 -6.21 -19.24 -9.32
C PHE A 658 -5.66 -20.31 -10.28
N ALA A 659 -4.38 -20.66 -10.17
CA ALA A 659 -3.74 -21.67 -11.00
C ALA A 659 -4.43 -23.03 -10.87
N HIS A 660 -4.72 -23.45 -9.63
CA HIS A 660 -5.43 -24.70 -9.35
C HIS A 660 -6.86 -24.70 -9.93
N SER A 661 -7.61 -23.61 -9.76
CA SER A 661 -8.99 -23.47 -10.26
C SER A 661 -9.05 -23.50 -11.78
N GLN A 662 -8.13 -22.81 -12.44
CA GLN A 662 -8.03 -22.80 -13.90
C GLN A 662 -7.69 -24.19 -14.45
N TRP A 663 -6.70 -24.87 -13.85
CA TRP A 663 -6.36 -26.25 -14.22
C TRP A 663 -7.57 -27.17 -14.03
N ARG A 664 -8.24 -27.11 -12.88
CA ARG A 664 -9.34 -28.02 -12.55
C ARG A 664 -10.54 -27.84 -13.50
N THR A 665 -10.76 -26.63 -13.98
CA THR A 665 -11.83 -26.31 -14.94
C THR A 665 -11.51 -26.83 -16.35
N LEU A 666 -10.24 -26.84 -16.74
CA LEU A 666 -9.82 -27.12 -18.12
C LEU A 666 -9.14 -28.48 -18.33
N ARG A 667 -8.85 -29.25 -17.27
CA ARG A 667 -8.15 -30.55 -17.37
C ARG A 667 -8.88 -31.56 -18.27
N ASP A 668 -10.21 -31.47 -18.32
CA ASP A 668 -11.09 -32.34 -19.10
C ASP A 668 -11.65 -31.63 -20.35
N ALA A 669 -11.00 -30.54 -20.79
CA ALA A 669 -11.45 -29.77 -21.95
C ALA A 669 -11.44 -30.60 -23.24
N GLY A 670 -12.54 -30.54 -23.98
CA GLY A 670 -12.71 -31.26 -25.25
C GLY A 670 -11.84 -30.73 -26.38
N ASP A 671 -11.46 -29.45 -26.33
CA ASP A 671 -10.65 -28.78 -27.35
C ASP A 671 -9.16 -28.68 -26.97
N ALA A 672 -8.32 -28.43 -27.98
CA ALA A 672 -6.86 -28.40 -27.82
C ALA A 672 -6.36 -27.15 -27.09
N GLU A 673 -7.07 -26.02 -27.18
CA GLU A 673 -6.71 -24.77 -26.50
C GLU A 673 -6.86 -24.96 -24.99
N GLY A 674 -8.02 -25.45 -24.54
CA GLY A 674 -8.30 -25.74 -23.14
C GLY A 674 -7.29 -26.72 -22.52
N ARG A 675 -6.91 -27.79 -23.23
CA ARG A 675 -5.88 -28.74 -22.73
C ARG A 675 -4.51 -28.09 -22.56
N LYS A 676 -4.11 -27.20 -23.48
CA LYS A 676 -2.84 -26.46 -23.37
C LYS A 676 -2.87 -25.47 -22.21
N ILE A 677 -3.99 -24.76 -22.03
CA ILE A 677 -4.15 -23.84 -20.89
C ILE A 677 -4.14 -24.62 -19.57
N ALA A 678 -4.80 -25.79 -19.49
CA ALA A 678 -4.72 -26.64 -18.31
C ALA A 678 -3.27 -27.04 -17.99
N ALA A 679 -2.49 -27.47 -18.99
CA ALA A 679 -1.08 -27.79 -18.80
C ALA A 679 -0.25 -26.57 -18.34
N ALA A 680 -0.53 -25.38 -18.88
CA ALA A 680 0.10 -24.13 -18.45
C ALA A 680 -0.26 -23.80 -16.99
N SER A 681 -1.53 -23.92 -16.59
CA SER A 681 -1.98 -23.67 -15.22
C SER A 681 -1.41 -24.68 -14.22
N LYS A 682 -1.26 -25.95 -14.61
CA LYS A 682 -0.57 -26.95 -13.78
C LYS A 682 0.89 -26.55 -13.56
N SER A 683 1.59 -26.18 -14.64
CA SER A 683 3.00 -25.78 -14.56
C SER A 683 3.17 -24.53 -13.72
N PHE A 684 2.26 -23.55 -13.87
CA PHE A 684 2.25 -22.34 -13.04
C PHE A 684 2.03 -22.65 -11.56
N TYR A 685 1.08 -23.53 -11.23
CA TYR A 685 0.88 -24.00 -9.85
C TYR A 685 2.15 -24.66 -9.28
N ASP A 686 2.76 -25.58 -10.02
CA ASP A 686 3.96 -26.30 -9.58
C ASP A 686 5.14 -25.33 -9.37
N GLU A 687 5.30 -24.34 -10.26
CA GLU A 687 6.33 -23.31 -10.14
C GLU A 687 6.10 -22.37 -8.95
N LEU A 688 4.85 -21.96 -8.68
CA LEU A 688 4.52 -21.16 -7.49
C LEU A 688 4.90 -21.91 -6.19
N LYS A 689 4.70 -23.23 -6.13
CA LYS A 689 5.14 -24.04 -4.98
C LYS A 689 6.66 -24.14 -4.84
N ILE A 690 7.40 -24.10 -5.95
CA ILE A 690 8.86 -24.00 -5.91
C ILE A 690 9.29 -22.62 -5.37
N LEU A 691 8.60 -21.55 -5.79
CA LEU A 691 8.88 -20.19 -5.34
C LEU A 691 8.61 -20.00 -3.84
N ASP A 692 7.55 -20.57 -3.29
CA ASP A 692 7.26 -20.57 -1.85
C ASP A 692 8.50 -21.03 -1.02
N VAL A 693 9.07 -22.17 -1.39
CA VAL A 693 10.30 -22.67 -0.76
C VAL A 693 11.49 -21.74 -0.99
N ALA A 694 11.62 -21.17 -2.19
CA ALA A 694 12.72 -20.26 -2.53
C ALA A 694 12.65 -18.96 -1.72
N PHE A 695 11.46 -18.38 -1.56
CA PHE A 695 11.25 -17.12 -0.81
C PHE A 695 11.49 -17.33 0.68
N THR A 696 11.03 -18.46 1.22
CA THR A 696 11.36 -18.86 2.59
C THR A 696 12.87 -18.97 2.80
N LYS A 697 13.60 -19.55 1.84
CA LYS A 697 15.08 -19.61 1.90
C LYS A 697 15.71 -18.22 1.81
N ASN A 698 15.26 -17.37 0.88
CA ASN A 698 15.75 -16.00 0.75
C ASN A 698 15.58 -15.22 2.04
N SER A 699 14.41 -15.31 2.68
CA SER A 699 14.16 -14.69 3.98
C SER A 699 15.06 -15.24 5.09
N ASN A 700 15.33 -16.54 5.10
CA ASN A 700 16.20 -17.18 6.10
C ASN A 700 17.70 -16.87 5.88
N ASP A 701 18.09 -16.59 4.64
CA ASP A 701 19.47 -16.29 4.24
C ASP A 701 19.87 -14.82 4.50
N MET A 702 18.91 -13.95 4.84
CA MET A 702 19.17 -12.58 5.28
C MET A 702 20.04 -12.57 6.55
N ASN A 703 20.72 -11.45 6.80
CA ASN A 703 21.57 -11.29 7.97
C ASN A 703 20.81 -11.59 9.27
N LYS A 704 21.51 -12.16 10.25
CA LYS A 704 20.96 -12.52 11.55
C LYS A 704 20.17 -11.35 12.16
N ASP A 705 19.00 -11.64 12.72
CA ASP A 705 18.09 -10.67 13.33
C ASP A 705 17.39 -9.74 12.32
N SER A 706 17.44 -10.01 11.00
CA SER A 706 16.60 -9.31 10.00
C SER A 706 15.13 -9.65 10.20
N ILE A 707 14.25 -8.72 9.84
CA ILE A 707 12.80 -8.96 9.88
C ILE A 707 12.47 -9.95 8.76
N PRO A 708 11.82 -11.09 9.03
CA PRO A 708 11.45 -12.04 7.99
C PRO A 708 10.63 -11.39 6.89
N TYR A 709 10.87 -11.79 5.64
CA TYR A 709 10.15 -11.28 4.48
C TYR A 709 9.26 -12.39 3.90
N GLN A 710 7.98 -12.37 4.27
CA GLN A 710 7.00 -13.41 3.89
C GLN A 710 5.84 -12.85 3.05
N VAL A 711 5.84 -11.55 2.75
CA VAL A 711 4.73 -10.87 2.07
C VAL A 711 4.49 -11.35 0.64
N MET A 712 5.54 -11.88 -0.01
CA MET A 712 5.48 -12.43 -1.37
C MET A 712 5.23 -13.94 -1.41
N ASP A 713 4.94 -14.57 -0.27
CA ASP A 713 4.55 -15.98 -0.22
C ASP A 713 3.42 -16.24 -1.24
N PRO A 714 3.60 -17.13 -2.22
CA PRO A 714 2.59 -17.43 -3.24
C PRO A 714 1.23 -17.89 -2.68
N ASP A 715 1.20 -18.49 -1.49
CA ASP A 715 -0.05 -18.89 -0.82
C ASP A 715 -0.79 -17.70 -0.19
N ASN A 716 -0.12 -16.56 0.01
CA ASN A 716 -0.71 -15.32 0.53
C ASN A 716 -0.76 -14.19 -0.51
N THR A 717 -0.11 -14.34 -1.67
CA THR A 717 -0.11 -13.34 -2.75
C THR A 717 -1.49 -13.29 -3.41
N ALA A 718 -2.18 -12.17 -3.27
CA ALA A 718 -3.50 -11.96 -3.85
C ALA A 718 -3.51 -12.18 -5.37
N VAL A 719 -4.63 -12.67 -5.91
CA VAL A 719 -4.81 -12.80 -7.37
C VAL A 719 -5.09 -11.45 -8.04
N SER A 720 -5.64 -10.48 -7.30
CA SER A 720 -6.02 -9.14 -7.75
C SER A 720 -5.83 -8.13 -6.60
N ILE A 721 -6.06 -6.85 -6.88
CA ILE A 721 -6.17 -5.81 -5.86
C ILE A 721 -7.53 -5.97 -5.16
N LEU A 722 -7.51 -6.40 -3.90
CA LEU A 722 -8.70 -6.82 -3.13
C LEU A 722 -9.06 -5.90 -1.98
N ILE A 723 -8.23 -4.89 -1.69
CA ILE A 723 -8.43 -3.96 -0.59
C ILE A 723 -7.78 -2.61 -0.87
#